data_AF-A0A3B9LU18-F1
#
_entry.id   AF-A0A3B9LU18-F1
#
_cell.length_a   1.000
_cell.length_b   1.000
_cell.length_c   1.000
_cell.angle_alpha   90.00
_cell.angle_beta   90.00
_cell.angle_gamma   90.00
#
_symmetry.space_group_name_H-M   'P 1'
#
loop_
_entity.id
_entity.type
_entity.pdbx_description
1 polymer ?
#
loop_
_entity_poly.entity_id
_entity_poly.type
_entity_poly.pdbx_seq_one_letter_code
_entity_poly.pdbx_strand_id
1 'polypeptide(L)'
;MNVSVLYVGSSLLAPLKNAERELNRDYKLNLRLAAANFGSPLSDSEWLAIENDLKQAEVVFAIHVMDGENATRLITALDNYATGHAAVIVINCMPDLMRRTRMGQLDVSRLLRKEEVNGQKVEGEKRTSRRALAVLSAVSSWVGRQARGGDGKQNGKQNGWRHGHGQYLKVIDKLPGILRFVPTAGAMRDAKHYLNIFCYFLQPTPKNIRSMILYALKEYVPDDQLRRVKVAPLERLPSVAIYHPDAPKLFESFEAYRKWYLGRSAKSKVPRLTSAHAALEPQSTVGLLLMRPQVVSKTTRHYDALIRAIEAEGLSVISALSTLMDNREAVTKFFVDDDQSKVQRPKSNARTKDQASKTEDRRPKTGAKTTDRGPLTNDRSRVSQIVSLTGFSFVGGPAMNDSEAASEFLRRLNRPYRSAVSLDTQTIDAWRESQTGLNPVQAGMQIAIPEIDGATEPFIYGGIPASGVEPVALNDRCVRFARRLKRWNRLRTAPRGELKLALILFCFPPNKGNIGTAADLDVFPSLWDTLNKLKAEGYAVDVPETPEVLREKLIGGNAENFASPANVAYRMNVDEYRRLCPYVNDIENEWGGAPGTVNSFGSDLLIQGLQLGNVFIGVQPTFGYEGDPMRLMMARSGAPHHGFMAFYTYLTKVLDADAVVHVGTHGAMEFMPGKQIGLSDECWPDRLIGELPNIYIYSVNNPSEGSIAKRRSYAELISYLTPPIENAGLYRGLSTLRDLLMSYRQANNDAEREHLFDSIEEWSRELNFPAPVIANRDMVSRTDVLPS
;
A
#
# COMPACT_ATOMS: atom_id res chain seq x y z
N MET A 1 -8.32 -40.72 12.05
CA MET A 1 -9.38 -39.89 11.42
C MET A 1 -8.73 -38.94 10.44
N ASN A 2 -9.33 -38.68 9.28
CA ASN A 2 -8.73 -37.82 8.25
C ASN A 2 -9.63 -36.63 7.93
N VAL A 3 -9.07 -35.42 8.01
CA VAL A 3 -9.76 -34.18 7.66
C VAL A 3 -8.95 -33.43 6.63
N SER A 4 -9.61 -32.99 5.56
CA SER A 4 -9.01 -32.15 4.53
C SER A 4 -9.62 -30.76 4.56
N VAL A 5 -8.78 -29.72 4.64
CA VAL A 5 -9.19 -28.32 4.69
C VAL A 5 -8.56 -27.55 3.54
N LEU A 6 -9.39 -27.13 2.60
CA LEU A 6 -9.01 -26.36 1.42
C LEU A 6 -9.46 -24.93 1.65
N TYR A 7 -8.54 -23.98 1.65
CA TYR A 7 -8.83 -22.60 2.05
C TYR A 7 -8.04 -21.58 1.23
N VAL A 8 -8.43 -20.30 1.29
CA VAL A 8 -7.66 -19.19 0.73
C VAL A 8 -7.26 -18.23 1.86
N GLY A 9 -5.98 -17.84 1.89
CA GLY A 9 -5.43 -16.84 2.81
C GLY A 9 -4.28 -17.35 3.69
N SER A 10 -3.64 -16.48 4.48
CA SER A 10 -2.42 -16.81 5.25
C SER A 10 -2.65 -17.15 6.72
N SER A 11 -3.85 -16.89 7.26
CA SER A 11 -4.09 -16.91 8.72
C SER A 11 -4.61 -18.23 9.28
N LEU A 12 -5.00 -19.20 8.44
CA LEU A 12 -5.69 -20.42 8.90
C LEU A 12 -4.77 -21.63 9.12
N LEU A 13 -3.62 -21.71 8.45
CA LEU A 13 -2.76 -22.89 8.51
C LEU A 13 -2.26 -23.20 9.93
N ALA A 14 -1.70 -22.20 10.60
CA ALA A 14 -1.20 -22.35 11.97
C ALA A 14 -2.31 -22.74 12.97
N PRO A 15 -3.50 -22.08 13.01
CA PRO A 15 -4.62 -22.54 13.81
C PRO A 15 -5.05 -23.99 13.54
N LEU A 16 -5.08 -24.41 12.26
CA LEU A 16 -5.44 -25.79 11.89
C LEU A 16 -4.41 -26.80 12.38
N LYS A 17 -3.11 -26.54 12.21
CA LYS A 17 -2.03 -27.39 12.72
C LYS A 17 -1.97 -27.43 14.25
N ASN A 18 -2.33 -26.33 14.91
CA ASN A 18 -2.48 -26.31 16.37
C ASN A 18 -3.67 -27.15 16.82
N ALA A 19 -4.83 -27.03 16.14
CA ALA A 19 -6.01 -27.83 16.43
C ALA A 19 -5.72 -29.34 16.25
N GLU A 20 -5.04 -29.75 15.18
CA GLU A 20 -4.61 -31.15 14.97
C GLU A 20 -3.80 -31.67 16.17
N ARG A 21 -2.76 -30.94 16.58
CA ARG A 21 -1.89 -31.31 17.71
C ARG A 21 -2.65 -31.37 19.04
N GLU A 22 -3.46 -30.36 19.33
CA GLU A 22 -4.22 -30.29 20.58
C GLU A 22 -5.30 -31.37 20.67
N LEU A 23 -6.06 -31.61 19.59
CA LEU A 23 -7.09 -32.64 19.57
C LEU A 23 -6.49 -34.04 19.71
N ASN A 24 -5.37 -34.32 19.06
CA ASN A 24 -4.64 -35.58 19.25
C ASN A 24 -4.09 -35.73 20.66
N ARG A 25 -3.55 -34.66 21.24
CA ARG A 25 -3.06 -34.68 22.62
C ARG A 25 -4.18 -34.97 23.61
N ASP A 26 -5.30 -34.25 23.50
CA ASP A 26 -6.37 -34.21 24.49
C ASP A 26 -7.32 -35.43 24.36
N TYR A 27 -7.54 -35.94 23.14
CA TYR A 27 -8.55 -36.97 22.87
C TYR A 27 -8.01 -38.23 22.16
N LYS A 28 -6.71 -38.31 21.84
CA LYS A 28 -6.05 -39.50 21.25
C LYS A 28 -6.70 -40.01 19.95
N LEU A 29 -7.18 -39.10 19.10
CA LEU A 29 -8.00 -39.41 17.92
C LEU A 29 -7.23 -39.94 16.70
N ASN A 30 -5.89 -39.96 16.73
CA ASN A 30 -5.04 -40.17 15.54
C ASN A 30 -5.58 -39.39 14.32
N LEU A 31 -5.92 -38.12 14.56
CA LEU A 31 -6.41 -37.17 13.59
C LEU A 31 -5.25 -36.72 12.71
N ARG A 32 -5.39 -36.89 11.39
CA ARG A 32 -4.56 -36.27 10.38
C ARG A 32 -5.34 -35.13 9.74
N LEU A 33 -4.77 -33.92 9.77
CA LEU A 33 -5.35 -32.73 9.15
C LEU A 33 -4.46 -32.29 7.98
N ALA A 34 -4.94 -32.59 6.77
CA ALA A 34 -4.39 -32.08 5.52
C ALA A 34 -4.97 -30.70 5.24
N ALA A 35 -4.12 -29.71 4.99
CA ALA A 35 -4.55 -28.34 4.72
C ALA A 35 -3.84 -27.80 3.49
N ALA A 36 -4.59 -27.24 2.54
CA ALA A 36 -4.05 -26.72 1.28
C ALA A 36 -4.59 -25.30 1.00
N ASN A 37 -3.68 -24.39 0.64
CA ASN A 37 -4.00 -23.00 0.32
C ASN A 37 -4.21 -22.85 -1.19
N PHE A 38 -5.37 -22.35 -1.59
CA PHE A 38 -5.81 -22.18 -2.98
C PHE A 38 -5.59 -20.74 -3.48
N GLY A 39 -4.93 -19.89 -2.69
CA GLY A 39 -4.66 -18.49 -3.02
C GLY A 39 -3.59 -18.26 -4.08
N SER A 40 -2.90 -19.32 -4.52
CA SER A 40 -1.92 -19.31 -5.62
C SER A 40 -2.17 -20.50 -6.56
N PRO A 41 -1.69 -20.43 -7.82
CA PRO A 41 -1.67 -21.59 -8.70
C PRO A 41 -0.95 -22.76 -8.03
N LEU A 42 -1.51 -23.97 -8.18
CA LEU A 42 -0.93 -25.20 -7.64
C LEU A 42 -0.25 -25.97 -8.78
N SER A 43 0.94 -26.50 -8.52
CA SER A 43 1.61 -27.44 -9.43
C SER A 43 0.85 -28.77 -9.49
N ASP A 44 1.08 -29.56 -10.54
CA ASP A 44 0.47 -30.88 -10.66
C ASP A 44 0.88 -31.84 -9.53
N SER A 45 2.10 -31.68 -9.00
CA SER A 45 2.57 -32.46 -7.85
C SER A 45 1.81 -32.13 -6.56
N GLU A 46 1.55 -30.84 -6.31
CA GLU A 46 0.75 -30.38 -5.17
C GLU A 46 -0.71 -30.82 -5.32
N TRP A 47 -1.24 -30.74 -6.55
CA TRP A 47 -2.58 -31.21 -6.84
C TRP A 47 -2.73 -32.71 -6.59
N LEU A 48 -1.77 -33.52 -7.02
CA LEU A 48 -1.76 -34.96 -6.79
C LEU A 48 -1.76 -35.29 -5.29
N ALA A 49 -1.00 -34.53 -4.48
CA ALA A 49 -1.01 -34.67 -3.03
C ALA A 49 -2.38 -34.33 -2.43
N ILE A 50 -2.99 -33.22 -2.87
CA ILE A 50 -4.34 -32.81 -2.44
C ILE A 50 -5.38 -33.85 -2.81
N GLU A 51 -5.30 -34.43 -4.01
CA GLU A 51 -6.24 -35.45 -4.45
C GLU A 51 -6.13 -36.74 -3.61
N ASN A 52 -4.91 -37.16 -3.29
CA ASN A 52 -4.66 -38.29 -2.39
C ASN A 52 -5.20 -38.04 -0.98
N ASP A 53 -5.01 -36.84 -0.44
CA ASP A 53 -5.54 -36.44 0.87
C ASP A 53 -7.08 -36.37 0.84
N LEU A 54 -7.67 -35.85 -0.24
CA LEU A 54 -9.13 -35.83 -0.43
C LEU A 54 -9.70 -37.24 -0.45
N LYS A 55 -9.13 -38.15 -1.23
CA LYS A 55 -9.60 -39.54 -1.34
C LYS A 55 -9.68 -40.26 0.02
N GLN A 56 -8.81 -39.91 0.96
CA GLN A 56 -8.74 -40.51 2.30
C GLN A 56 -9.55 -39.75 3.37
N ALA A 57 -10.10 -38.57 3.04
CA ALA A 57 -10.75 -37.68 3.99
C ALA A 57 -12.15 -38.16 4.38
N GLU A 58 -12.43 -38.17 5.68
CA GLU A 58 -13.78 -38.42 6.22
C GLU A 58 -14.59 -37.13 6.26
N VAL A 59 -13.95 -36.02 6.61
CA VAL A 59 -14.56 -34.68 6.61
C VAL A 59 -13.74 -33.75 5.73
N VAL A 60 -14.42 -33.04 4.83
CA VAL A 60 -13.81 -32.07 3.94
C VAL A 60 -14.37 -30.69 4.23
N PHE A 61 -13.48 -29.70 4.37
CA PHE A 61 -13.82 -28.28 4.41
C PHE A 61 -13.30 -27.60 3.14
N ALA A 62 -14.15 -26.82 2.47
CA ALA A 62 -13.75 -25.92 1.40
C ALA A 62 -14.15 -24.49 1.76
N ILE A 63 -13.19 -23.56 1.81
CA ILE A 63 -13.36 -22.25 2.44
C ILE A 63 -12.82 -21.14 1.52
N HIS A 64 -13.61 -20.11 1.23
CA HIS A 64 -13.17 -18.94 0.45
C HIS A 64 -12.64 -19.22 -0.97
N VAL A 65 -12.99 -20.35 -1.57
CA VAL A 65 -12.58 -20.70 -2.94
C VAL A 65 -13.57 -20.04 -3.92
N MET A 66 -13.17 -18.93 -4.56
CA MET A 66 -14.08 -18.03 -5.29
C MET A 66 -14.07 -18.20 -6.81
N ASP A 67 -12.93 -18.53 -7.42
CA ASP A 67 -12.76 -18.75 -8.86
C ASP A 67 -11.39 -19.40 -9.15
N GLY A 68 -11.12 -19.68 -10.43
CA GLY A 68 -9.85 -20.22 -10.91
C GLY A 68 -9.83 -21.72 -11.21
N GLU A 69 -8.75 -22.14 -11.87
CA GLU A 69 -8.52 -23.53 -12.30
C GLU A 69 -8.57 -24.52 -11.13
N ASN A 70 -7.97 -24.14 -9.99
CA ASN A 70 -7.99 -24.92 -8.76
C ASN A 70 -9.42 -25.23 -8.29
N ALA A 71 -10.35 -24.28 -8.43
CA ALA A 71 -11.74 -24.47 -8.03
C ALA A 71 -12.47 -25.47 -8.93
N THR A 72 -12.22 -25.42 -10.24
CA THR A 72 -12.75 -26.38 -11.21
C THR A 72 -12.22 -27.79 -10.93
N ARG A 73 -10.89 -27.95 -10.74
CA ARG A 73 -10.30 -29.24 -10.39
C ARG A 73 -10.87 -29.79 -9.08
N LEU A 74 -11.08 -28.92 -8.08
CA LEU A 74 -11.69 -29.31 -6.80
C LEU A 74 -13.12 -29.80 -6.96
N ILE A 75 -13.93 -29.10 -7.75
CA ILE A 75 -15.29 -29.51 -8.07
C ILE A 75 -15.31 -30.95 -8.60
N THR A 76 -14.46 -31.24 -9.60
CA THR A 76 -14.35 -32.59 -10.18
C THR A 76 -13.92 -33.64 -9.14
N ALA A 77 -12.92 -33.32 -8.30
CA ALA A 77 -12.47 -34.24 -7.26
C ALA A 77 -13.57 -34.54 -6.22
N LEU A 78 -14.31 -33.53 -5.75
CA LEU A 78 -15.40 -33.72 -4.80
C LEU A 78 -16.54 -34.57 -5.36
N ASP A 79 -16.81 -34.46 -6.66
CA ASP A 79 -17.83 -35.28 -7.34
C ASP A 79 -17.36 -36.74 -7.48
N ASN A 80 -16.08 -36.96 -7.83
CA ASN A 80 -15.50 -38.30 -7.97
C ASN A 80 -15.45 -39.07 -6.64
N TYR A 81 -15.15 -38.39 -5.54
CA TYR A 81 -15.05 -39.00 -4.21
C TYR A 81 -16.31 -38.78 -3.36
N ALA A 82 -17.42 -38.40 -4.01
CA ALA A 82 -18.64 -38.02 -3.32
C ALA A 82 -19.14 -39.10 -2.35
N THR A 83 -18.97 -40.40 -2.56
CA THR A 83 -19.46 -41.42 -1.61
C THR A 83 -18.54 -41.67 -0.42
N GLY A 84 -17.29 -41.21 -0.46
CA GLY A 84 -16.27 -41.48 0.57
C GLY A 84 -16.30 -40.55 1.78
N HIS A 85 -16.85 -39.35 1.66
CA HIS A 85 -16.85 -38.35 2.73
C HIS A 85 -18.11 -38.44 3.61
N ALA A 86 -17.93 -38.54 4.92
CA ALA A 86 -18.99 -38.43 5.92
C ALA A 86 -19.63 -37.02 5.93
N ALA A 87 -18.82 -35.98 5.72
CA ALA A 87 -19.31 -34.61 5.56
C ALA A 87 -18.43 -33.78 4.61
N VAL A 88 -19.05 -32.95 3.78
CA VAL A 88 -18.44 -31.93 2.93
C VAL A 88 -19.04 -30.58 3.31
N ILE A 89 -18.21 -29.70 3.85
CA ILE A 89 -18.63 -28.43 4.45
C ILE A 89 -18.02 -27.30 3.63
N VAL A 90 -18.85 -26.57 2.89
CA VAL A 90 -18.39 -25.48 2.02
C VAL A 90 -18.79 -24.14 2.61
N ILE A 91 -17.82 -23.25 2.79
CA ILE A 91 -17.99 -21.97 3.49
C ILE A 91 -17.49 -20.82 2.62
N ASN A 92 -18.41 -19.93 2.24
CA ASN A 92 -18.11 -18.70 1.49
C ASN A 92 -17.30 -18.94 0.21
N CYS A 93 -17.66 -19.97 -0.56
CA CYS A 93 -17.07 -20.27 -1.87
C CYS A 93 -18.00 -19.84 -3.02
N MET A 94 -17.56 -20.01 -4.25
CA MET A 94 -18.40 -19.86 -5.45
C MET A 94 -19.68 -20.71 -5.37
N PRO A 95 -20.78 -20.30 -6.03
CA PRO A 95 -22.06 -21.02 -5.96
C PRO A 95 -21.95 -22.52 -6.27
N ASP A 96 -21.12 -22.90 -7.25
CA ASP A 96 -20.96 -24.30 -7.64
C ASP A 96 -20.31 -25.15 -6.55
N LEU A 97 -19.34 -24.62 -5.82
CA LEU A 97 -18.81 -25.28 -4.64
C LEU A 97 -19.84 -25.29 -3.50
N MET A 98 -20.54 -24.17 -3.26
CA MET A 98 -21.56 -24.10 -2.19
C MET A 98 -22.65 -25.17 -2.33
N ARG A 99 -23.04 -25.49 -3.59
CA ARG A 99 -24.00 -26.56 -3.91
C ARG A 99 -23.57 -27.95 -3.41
N ARG A 100 -22.26 -28.19 -3.25
CA ARG A 100 -21.68 -29.48 -2.83
C ARG A 100 -21.61 -29.66 -1.31
N THR A 101 -22.15 -28.71 -0.54
CA THR A 101 -22.30 -28.88 0.92
C THR A 101 -23.22 -30.07 1.22
N ARG A 102 -22.68 -31.05 1.95
CA ARG A 102 -23.39 -32.26 2.36
C ARG A 102 -22.98 -32.70 3.76
N MET A 103 -23.95 -32.82 4.66
CA MET A 103 -23.73 -33.16 6.07
C MET A 103 -24.91 -33.97 6.60
N GLY A 104 -24.72 -35.26 6.87
CA GLY A 104 -25.82 -36.11 7.36
C GLY A 104 -26.99 -36.16 6.37
N GLN A 105 -28.16 -35.65 6.76
CA GLN A 105 -29.35 -35.55 5.90
C GLN A 105 -29.43 -34.25 5.09
N LEU A 106 -28.53 -33.29 5.34
CA LEU A 106 -28.43 -32.06 4.56
C LEU A 106 -27.63 -32.32 3.27
N ASP A 107 -28.25 -32.05 2.13
CA ASP A 107 -27.62 -32.05 0.81
C ASP A 107 -28.16 -30.85 0.03
N VAL A 108 -27.32 -29.84 -0.17
CA VAL A 108 -27.73 -28.56 -0.79
C VAL A 108 -28.09 -28.75 -2.26
N SER A 109 -27.40 -29.64 -2.98
CA SER A 109 -27.70 -29.94 -4.39
C SER A 109 -29.06 -30.62 -4.56
N ARG A 110 -29.41 -31.59 -3.70
CA ARG A 110 -30.73 -32.25 -3.71
C ARG A 110 -31.86 -31.31 -3.31
N LEU A 111 -31.59 -30.37 -2.41
CA LEU A 111 -32.55 -29.35 -2.01
C LEU A 111 -32.87 -28.42 -3.19
N LEU A 112 -31.86 -27.93 -3.91
CA LEU A 112 -32.04 -27.01 -5.05
C LEU A 112 -32.70 -27.68 -6.27
N ARG A 113 -32.28 -28.90 -6.64
CA ARG A 113 -32.90 -29.66 -7.75
C ARG A 113 -34.38 -29.96 -7.52
N LYS A 114 -34.80 -30.17 -6.26
CA LYS A 114 -36.21 -30.39 -5.93
C LYS A 114 -37.08 -29.14 -6.08
N GLU A 115 -36.51 -27.93 -6.07
CA GLU A 115 -37.25 -26.70 -6.37
C GLU A 115 -37.39 -26.46 -7.87
N GLU A 116 -36.37 -26.80 -8.68
CA GLU A 116 -36.40 -26.65 -10.14
C GLU A 116 -37.36 -27.65 -10.82
N VAL A 117 -37.52 -28.86 -10.26
CA VAL A 117 -38.39 -29.91 -10.82
C VAL A 117 -39.87 -29.78 -10.37
N ASN A 118 -40.16 -29.18 -9.20
CA ASN A 118 -41.53 -29.08 -8.64
C ASN A 118 -42.26 -27.77 -8.98
N GLY A 119 -42.16 -27.31 -10.23
CA GLY A 119 -43.03 -26.24 -10.77
C GLY A 119 -44.54 -26.54 -10.74
N GLN A 120 -44.95 -27.73 -10.29
CA GLN A 120 -46.35 -28.11 -10.05
C GLN A 120 -46.60 -28.45 -8.58
N LYS A 121 -47.65 -27.85 -8.01
CA LYS A 121 -48.11 -28.06 -6.63
C LYS A 121 -48.50 -29.53 -6.41
N VAL A 122 -47.80 -30.20 -5.51
CA VAL A 122 -48.28 -31.41 -4.82
C VAL A 122 -48.39 -31.09 -3.32
N GLU A 123 -49.61 -31.19 -2.79
CA GLU A 123 -49.91 -31.10 -1.36
C GLU A 123 -49.65 -32.46 -0.69
N GLY A 124 -48.62 -32.53 0.16
CA GLY A 124 -48.32 -33.71 0.96
C GLY A 124 -46.81 -33.91 1.15
N GLU A 125 -46.28 -33.49 2.30
CA GLU A 125 -44.86 -33.57 2.74
C GLU A 125 -43.83 -32.65 2.02
N LYS A 126 -42.96 -31.89 2.70
CA LYS A 126 -42.70 -31.61 4.13
C LYS A 126 -42.28 -30.14 4.27
N ARG A 127 -43.04 -29.37 5.06
CA ARG A 127 -42.82 -27.93 5.39
C ARG A 127 -41.42 -27.62 5.93
N THR A 128 -40.68 -28.64 6.39
CA THR A 128 -39.33 -28.57 6.93
C THR A 128 -38.25 -28.34 5.86
N SER A 129 -38.34 -28.97 4.69
CA SER A 129 -37.31 -28.83 3.63
C SER A 129 -37.31 -27.42 3.01
N ARG A 130 -38.49 -26.84 2.73
CA ARG A 130 -38.64 -25.44 2.28
C ARG A 130 -38.10 -24.44 3.31
N ARG A 131 -38.28 -24.71 4.62
CA ARG A 131 -37.75 -23.85 5.69
C ARG A 131 -36.23 -23.95 5.84
N ALA A 132 -35.66 -25.15 5.66
CA ALA A 132 -34.21 -25.36 5.66
C ALA A 132 -33.55 -24.59 4.50
N LEU A 133 -34.14 -24.70 3.31
CA LEU A 133 -33.73 -23.96 2.11
C LEU A 133 -33.87 -22.46 2.30
N ALA A 134 -34.96 -21.96 2.88
CA ALA A 134 -35.15 -20.54 3.15
C ALA A 134 -34.12 -19.97 4.14
N VAL A 135 -33.73 -20.74 5.17
CA VAL A 135 -32.69 -20.34 6.13
C VAL A 135 -31.31 -20.34 5.46
N LEU A 136 -30.97 -21.39 4.71
CA LEU A 136 -29.69 -21.49 4.00
C LEU A 136 -29.59 -20.50 2.83
N SER A 137 -30.69 -20.22 2.13
CA SER A 137 -30.78 -19.25 1.03
C SER A 137 -30.79 -17.82 1.54
N ALA A 138 -31.40 -17.53 2.69
CA ALA A 138 -31.27 -16.23 3.34
C ALA A 138 -29.81 -15.97 3.72
N VAL A 139 -29.10 -16.97 4.25
CA VAL A 139 -27.68 -16.86 4.59
C VAL A 139 -26.80 -16.83 3.33
N SER A 140 -27.05 -17.65 2.30
CA SER A 140 -26.24 -17.71 1.08
C SER A 140 -26.48 -16.53 0.13
N SER A 141 -27.71 -16.02 0.02
CA SER A 141 -28.01 -14.78 -0.72
C SER A 141 -27.49 -13.55 0.01
N TRP A 142 -27.45 -13.57 1.34
CA TRP A 142 -26.83 -12.51 2.13
C TRP A 142 -25.29 -12.53 2.00
N VAL A 143 -24.66 -13.71 2.15
CA VAL A 143 -23.21 -13.90 1.91
C VAL A 143 -22.85 -13.60 0.46
N GLY A 144 -23.65 -14.04 -0.50
CA GLY A 144 -23.44 -13.82 -1.94
C GLY A 144 -23.55 -12.34 -2.33
N ARG A 145 -24.43 -11.55 -1.71
CA ARG A 145 -24.51 -10.09 -1.89
C ARG A 145 -23.35 -9.32 -1.24
N GLN A 146 -22.62 -9.97 -0.35
CA GLN A 146 -21.51 -9.38 0.40
C GLN A 146 -20.15 -9.80 -0.19
N ALA A 147 -20.10 -10.98 -0.81
CA ALA A 147 -18.95 -11.54 -1.54
C ALA A 147 -18.89 -11.07 -3.00
N ARG A 148 -20.04 -10.94 -3.67
CA ARG A 148 -20.14 -10.21 -4.93
C ARG A 148 -20.38 -8.75 -4.57
N GLY A 149 -19.37 -7.90 -4.69
CA GLY A 149 -19.63 -6.48 -4.94
C GLY A 149 -20.49 -6.43 -6.19
N GLY A 150 -21.80 -6.28 -6.02
CA GLY A 150 -22.77 -6.69 -7.02
C GLY A 150 -23.63 -5.54 -7.47
N ASP A 151 -23.30 -5.01 -8.63
CA ASP A 151 -24.17 -4.23 -9.49
C ASP A 151 -25.58 -4.84 -9.54
N GLY A 152 -26.55 -4.03 -9.15
CA GLY A 152 -27.96 -4.24 -9.35
C GLY A 152 -28.57 -2.91 -9.78
N LYS A 153 -28.34 -2.51 -11.03
CA LYS A 153 -29.14 -1.45 -11.67
C LYS A 153 -30.60 -1.91 -11.70
N GLN A 154 -31.40 -1.43 -10.76
CA GLN A 154 -32.84 -1.29 -10.96
C GLN A 154 -33.31 0.01 -10.30
N ASN A 155 -33.75 0.92 -11.17
CA ASN A 155 -34.43 2.19 -10.93
C ASN A 155 -33.64 3.28 -10.19
N GLY A 156 -33.28 4.31 -10.97
CA GLY A 156 -32.55 5.49 -10.53
C GLY A 156 -33.12 6.12 -9.27
N LYS A 157 -32.32 6.02 -8.20
CA LYS A 157 -32.21 6.92 -7.05
C LYS A 157 -30.96 6.50 -6.27
N GLN A 158 -29.90 7.30 -6.34
CA GLN A 158 -28.70 7.12 -5.51
C GLN A 158 -29.09 7.36 -4.04
N ASN A 159 -29.30 6.27 -3.30
CA ASN A 159 -29.33 6.31 -1.84
C ASN A 159 -27.98 5.78 -1.34
N GLY A 160 -27.12 6.68 -0.88
CA GLY A 160 -25.85 6.34 -0.23
C GLY A 160 -26.08 5.52 1.04
N TRP A 161 -25.88 4.20 0.94
CA TRP A 161 -25.82 3.31 2.09
C TRP A 161 -24.36 2.94 2.37
N ARG A 162 -23.89 3.29 3.57
CA ARG A 162 -22.55 2.99 4.12
C ARG A 162 -22.43 1.48 4.31
N HIS A 163 -21.58 0.82 3.53
CA HIS A 163 -21.29 -0.62 3.65
C HIS A 163 -19.97 -0.80 4.42
N GLY A 164 -20.06 -1.21 5.70
CA GLY A 164 -18.90 -1.49 6.55
C GLY A 164 -18.87 -2.95 7.00
N HIS A 165 -17.68 -3.54 7.10
CA HIS A 165 -17.46 -4.91 7.58
C HIS A 165 -18.07 -5.17 8.99
N GLY A 166 -18.31 -4.12 9.78
CA GLY A 166 -19.03 -4.17 11.06
C GLY A 166 -20.48 -4.67 10.97
N GLN A 167 -21.13 -4.64 9.80
CA GLN A 167 -22.47 -5.19 9.62
C GLN A 167 -22.50 -6.73 9.71
N TYR A 168 -21.42 -7.40 9.33
CA TYR A 168 -21.31 -8.86 9.39
C TYR A 168 -21.24 -9.38 10.83
N LEU A 169 -20.46 -8.71 11.68
CA LEU A 169 -20.31 -9.07 13.10
C LEU A 169 -21.62 -8.87 13.89
N LYS A 170 -22.42 -7.84 13.54
CA LYS A 170 -23.79 -7.67 14.09
C LYS A 170 -24.71 -8.85 13.76
N VAL A 171 -24.43 -9.60 12.68
CA VAL A 171 -25.17 -10.81 12.32
C VAL A 171 -24.67 -12.02 13.11
N ILE A 172 -23.36 -12.14 13.39
CA ILE A 172 -22.83 -13.12 14.35
C ILE A 172 -23.50 -12.97 15.71
N ASP A 173 -23.77 -11.74 16.15
CA ASP A 173 -24.42 -11.49 17.42
C ASP A 173 -25.89 -11.96 17.46
N LYS A 174 -26.59 -11.94 16.31
CA LYS A 174 -28.01 -12.31 16.18
C LYS A 174 -28.24 -13.79 15.82
N LEU A 175 -27.32 -14.42 15.09
CA LEU A 175 -27.42 -15.80 14.60
C LEU A 175 -27.69 -16.83 15.70
N PRO A 176 -26.96 -16.84 16.85
CA PRO A 176 -27.23 -17.76 17.95
C PRO A 176 -28.64 -17.64 18.55
N GLY A 177 -29.24 -16.45 18.50
CA GLY A 177 -30.62 -16.23 18.92
C GLY A 177 -31.64 -16.86 17.97
N ILE A 178 -31.37 -16.80 16.67
CA ILE A 178 -32.20 -17.42 15.62
C ILE A 178 -32.12 -18.96 15.69
N LEU A 179 -30.93 -19.50 15.98
CA LEU A 179 -30.66 -20.94 16.08
C LEU A 179 -31.39 -21.65 17.24
N ARG A 180 -31.95 -20.90 18.21
CA ARG A 180 -32.77 -21.46 19.31
C ARG A 180 -34.13 -21.99 18.82
N PHE A 181 -34.64 -21.46 17.71
CA PHE A 181 -35.97 -21.80 17.17
C PHE A 181 -35.93 -22.83 16.03
N VAL A 182 -34.73 -23.34 15.70
CA VAL A 182 -34.53 -24.35 14.66
C VAL A 182 -34.77 -25.76 15.23
N PRO A 183 -35.69 -26.56 14.68
CA PRO A 183 -35.96 -27.93 15.14
C PRO A 183 -34.70 -28.82 15.13
N THR A 184 -34.57 -29.69 16.13
CA THR A 184 -33.38 -30.55 16.36
C THR A 184 -33.43 -31.92 15.68
N ALA A 185 -34.30 -32.10 14.69
CA ALA A 185 -34.49 -33.38 14.00
C ALA A 185 -34.30 -33.29 12.48
N GLY A 186 -33.73 -34.34 11.89
CA GLY A 186 -33.48 -34.49 10.45
C GLY A 186 -32.62 -33.38 9.85
N ALA A 187 -32.83 -33.05 8.57
CA ALA A 187 -32.04 -32.04 7.84
C ALA A 187 -31.98 -30.64 8.50
N MET A 188 -32.93 -30.27 9.37
CA MET A 188 -32.88 -29.00 10.12
C MET A 188 -31.83 -29.01 11.25
N ARG A 189 -31.58 -30.18 11.86
CA ARG A 189 -30.46 -30.37 12.80
C ARG A 189 -29.14 -30.13 12.08
N ASP A 190 -28.97 -30.71 10.89
CA ASP A 190 -27.74 -30.56 10.10
C ASP A 190 -27.56 -29.12 9.58
N ALA A 191 -28.64 -28.44 9.20
CA ALA A 191 -28.58 -27.01 8.86
C ALA A 191 -28.15 -26.15 10.07
N LYS A 192 -28.63 -26.47 11.28
CA LYS A 192 -28.18 -25.81 12.53
C LYS A 192 -26.70 -26.07 12.80
N HIS A 193 -26.26 -27.31 12.60
CA HIS A 193 -24.85 -27.71 12.76
C HIS A 193 -23.94 -26.97 11.79
N TYR A 194 -24.33 -26.90 10.52
CA TYR A 194 -23.66 -26.09 9.51
C TYR A 194 -23.54 -24.63 9.93
N LEU A 195 -24.63 -24.01 10.42
CA LEU A 195 -24.59 -22.61 10.89
C LEU A 195 -23.72 -22.40 12.14
N ASN A 196 -23.65 -23.38 13.05
CA ASN A 196 -22.75 -23.32 14.19
C ASN A 196 -21.28 -23.40 13.74
N ILE A 197 -20.95 -24.34 12.86
CA ILE A 197 -19.62 -24.48 12.25
C ILE A 197 -19.24 -23.19 11.53
N PHE A 198 -20.17 -22.65 10.75
CA PHE A 198 -20.02 -21.36 10.09
C PHE A 198 -19.68 -20.29 11.12
N CYS A 199 -20.44 -20.14 12.22
CA CYS A 199 -20.15 -19.16 13.26
C CYS A 199 -18.76 -19.28 13.89
N TYR A 200 -18.25 -20.49 14.12
CA TYR A 200 -16.86 -20.69 14.57
C TYR A 200 -15.87 -20.16 13.55
N PHE A 201 -16.09 -20.43 12.26
CA PHE A 201 -15.24 -19.95 11.19
C PHE A 201 -15.18 -18.42 11.09
N LEU A 202 -16.30 -17.73 11.34
CA LEU A 202 -16.37 -16.26 11.24
C LEU A 202 -15.49 -15.51 12.22
N GLN A 203 -15.10 -16.19 13.30
CA GLN A 203 -14.12 -15.70 14.25
C GLN A 203 -13.05 -16.77 14.43
N PRO A 204 -12.08 -16.89 13.50
CA PRO A 204 -11.17 -18.03 13.42
C PRO A 204 -10.07 -18.00 14.50
N THR A 205 -10.45 -17.87 15.77
CA THR A 205 -9.52 -18.02 16.89
C THR A 205 -9.02 -19.46 16.96
N PRO A 206 -7.82 -19.73 17.50
CA PRO A 206 -7.36 -21.11 17.67
C PRO A 206 -8.37 -22.01 18.40
N LYS A 207 -9.08 -21.47 19.41
CA LYS A 207 -10.13 -22.20 20.12
C LYS A 207 -11.34 -22.46 19.24
N ASN A 208 -11.78 -21.47 18.45
CA ASN A 208 -12.92 -21.62 17.57
C ASN A 208 -12.63 -22.59 16.42
N ILE A 209 -11.43 -22.55 15.82
CA ILE A 209 -11.01 -23.52 14.79
C ILE A 209 -10.93 -24.93 15.38
N ARG A 210 -10.34 -25.09 16.56
CA ARG A 210 -10.35 -26.38 17.29
C ARG A 210 -11.79 -26.87 17.54
N SER A 211 -12.67 -26.00 18.04
CA SER A 211 -14.07 -26.32 18.26
C SER A 211 -14.80 -26.65 16.96
N MET A 212 -14.50 -25.96 15.86
CA MET A 212 -15.09 -26.19 14.54
C MET A 212 -14.80 -27.60 14.02
N ILE A 213 -13.51 -28.00 14.03
CA ILE A 213 -13.08 -29.33 13.60
C ILE A 213 -13.66 -30.41 14.52
N LEU A 214 -13.55 -30.22 15.84
CA LEU A 214 -14.09 -31.17 16.81
C LEU A 214 -15.61 -31.31 16.71
N TYR A 215 -16.33 -30.23 16.43
CA TYR A 215 -17.79 -30.26 16.24
C TYR A 215 -18.17 -31.06 15.00
N ALA A 216 -17.48 -30.87 13.88
CA ALA A 216 -17.73 -31.65 12.67
C ALA A 216 -17.42 -33.14 12.87
N LEU A 217 -16.27 -33.46 13.47
CA LEU A 217 -15.90 -34.84 13.80
C LEU A 217 -16.93 -35.49 14.73
N LYS A 218 -17.31 -34.81 15.81
CA LYS A 218 -18.29 -35.31 16.79
C LYS A 218 -19.63 -35.69 16.18
N GLU A 219 -20.13 -34.87 15.26
CA GLU A 219 -21.49 -35.04 14.74
C GLU A 219 -21.56 -35.98 13.53
N TYR A 220 -20.47 -36.13 12.77
CA TYR A 220 -20.49 -36.85 11.49
C TYR A 220 -19.54 -38.04 11.38
N VAL A 221 -18.51 -38.15 12.23
CA VAL A 221 -17.63 -39.33 12.24
C VAL A 221 -18.13 -40.34 13.28
N PRO A 222 -18.32 -41.62 12.92
CA PRO A 222 -18.84 -42.64 13.82
C PRO A 222 -17.78 -43.07 14.84
N ASP A 223 -17.70 -42.36 15.97
CA ASP A 223 -16.81 -42.67 17.09
C ASP A 223 -17.50 -42.39 18.44
N ASP A 224 -17.54 -43.39 19.32
CA ASP A 224 -18.25 -43.29 20.60
C ASP A 224 -17.54 -42.42 21.65
N GLN A 225 -16.22 -42.23 21.54
CA GLN A 225 -15.49 -41.31 22.40
C GLN A 225 -15.86 -39.87 22.04
N LEU A 226 -15.85 -39.53 20.74
CA LEU A 226 -16.19 -38.20 20.23
C LEU A 226 -17.60 -37.74 20.62
N ARG A 227 -18.59 -38.64 20.60
CA ARG A 227 -19.99 -38.34 20.96
C ARG A 227 -20.12 -37.78 22.38
N ARG A 228 -19.25 -38.20 23.31
CA ARG A 228 -19.24 -37.78 24.72
C ARG A 228 -18.47 -36.48 24.95
N VAL A 229 -17.66 -36.04 24.00
CA VAL A 229 -16.84 -34.84 24.12
C VAL A 229 -17.71 -33.58 24.11
N LYS A 230 -17.42 -32.65 25.03
CA LYS A 230 -18.07 -31.33 25.06
C LYS A 230 -17.29 -30.33 24.21
N VAL A 231 -17.94 -29.80 23.17
CA VAL A 231 -17.36 -28.73 22.34
C VAL A 231 -17.48 -27.41 23.08
N ALA A 232 -16.39 -26.64 23.15
CA ALA A 232 -16.37 -25.34 23.80
C ALA A 232 -17.19 -24.32 22.99
N PRO A 233 -17.95 -23.41 23.63
CA PRO A 233 -18.78 -22.43 22.94
C PRO A 233 -17.94 -21.41 22.15
N LEU A 234 -18.61 -20.71 21.23
CA LEU A 234 -18.00 -19.67 20.39
C LEU A 234 -17.33 -18.58 21.21
N GLU A 235 -16.02 -18.42 21.04
CA GLU A 235 -15.24 -17.29 21.54
C GLU A 235 -15.52 -16.05 20.69
N ARG A 236 -15.81 -14.91 21.34
CA ARG A 236 -16.10 -13.64 20.67
C ARG A 236 -14.98 -12.64 20.92
N LEU A 237 -14.54 -11.97 19.85
CA LEU A 237 -13.57 -10.89 19.89
C LEU A 237 -14.16 -9.62 19.24
N PRO A 238 -13.83 -8.43 19.76
CA PRO A 238 -14.35 -7.16 19.25
C PRO A 238 -14.04 -6.94 17.76
N SER A 239 -14.86 -6.09 17.11
CA SER A 239 -14.67 -5.68 15.72
C SER A 239 -13.43 -4.79 15.55
N VAL A 240 -13.30 -3.82 16.46
CA VAL A 240 -12.19 -2.87 16.55
C VAL A 240 -11.68 -2.86 17.99
N ALA A 241 -10.37 -3.02 18.14
CA ALA A 241 -9.69 -3.01 19.44
C ALA A 241 -8.23 -2.61 19.25
N ILE A 242 -7.55 -2.32 20.36
CA ILE A 242 -6.10 -2.15 20.40
C ILE A 242 -5.48 -3.49 20.81
N TYR A 243 -4.51 -3.94 20.01
CA TYR A 243 -3.66 -5.09 20.27
C TYR A 243 -2.30 -4.64 20.77
N HIS A 244 -1.66 -5.44 21.62
CA HIS A 244 -0.25 -5.29 21.94
C HIS A 244 0.33 -6.66 22.33
N PRO A 245 1.55 -7.04 21.89
CA PRO A 245 2.12 -8.38 22.13
C PRO A 245 2.24 -8.73 23.62
N ASP A 246 2.65 -7.75 24.44
CA ASP A 246 2.83 -7.95 25.89
C ASP A 246 1.54 -7.75 26.70
N ALA A 247 0.40 -7.43 26.05
CA ALA A 247 -0.86 -7.26 26.75
C ALA A 247 -1.57 -8.60 26.97
N PRO A 248 -2.22 -8.80 28.13
CA PRO A 248 -2.93 -10.05 28.41
C PRO A 248 -4.23 -10.20 27.59
N LYS A 249 -4.74 -9.12 27.01
CA LYS A 249 -5.99 -9.08 26.24
C LYS A 249 -6.03 -7.88 25.29
N LEU A 250 -7.00 -7.91 24.37
CA LEU A 250 -7.36 -6.76 23.54
C LEU A 250 -8.06 -5.67 24.35
N PHE A 251 -7.91 -4.41 23.94
CA PHE A 251 -8.56 -3.25 24.57
C PHE A 251 -9.60 -2.63 23.64
N GLU A 252 -10.84 -2.52 24.11
CA GLU A 252 -11.94 -1.91 23.33
C GLU A 252 -12.01 -0.39 23.45
N SER A 253 -11.22 0.22 24.33
CA SER A 253 -11.13 1.67 24.51
C SER A 253 -9.68 2.14 24.66
N PHE A 254 -9.41 3.36 24.19
CA PHE A 254 -8.10 4.00 24.33
C PHE A 254 -7.71 4.16 25.81
N GLU A 255 -8.63 4.61 26.69
CA GLU A 255 -8.33 4.82 28.11
C GLU A 255 -7.90 3.54 28.83
N ALA A 256 -8.52 2.40 28.51
CA ALA A 256 -8.13 1.12 29.09
C ALA A 256 -6.73 0.70 28.62
N TYR A 257 -6.43 0.90 27.33
CA TYR A 257 -5.10 0.65 26.77
C TYR A 257 -4.05 1.57 27.41
N ARG A 258 -4.33 2.88 27.47
CA ARG A 258 -3.45 3.88 28.07
C ARG A 258 -3.11 3.51 29.51
N LYS A 259 -4.11 3.25 30.36
CA LYS A 259 -3.88 2.85 31.76
C LYS A 259 -2.96 1.62 31.88
N TRP A 260 -3.14 0.62 31.02
CA TRP A 260 -2.27 -0.55 30.99
C TRP A 260 -0.85 -0.21 30.50
N TYR A 261 -0.72 0.56 29.41
CA TYR A 261 0.55 0.94 28.80
C TYR A 261 1.42 1.75 29.79
N LEU A 262 0.84 2.73 30.47
CA LEU A 262 1.50 3.51 31.53
C LEU A 262 1.96 2.60 32.68
N GLY A 263 1.12 1.65 33.09
CA GLY A 263 1.43 0.70 34.17
C GLY A 263 2.51 -0.32 33.81
N ARG A 264 2.70 -0.64 32.53
CA ARG A 264 3.80 -1.48 32.01
C ARG A 264 5.12 -0.74 32.05
N SER A 265 5.16 0.51 31.59
CA SER A 265 6.37 1.33 31.56
C SER A 265 7.01 1.47 32.96
N ALA A 266 6.19 1.66 33.99
CA ALA A 266 6.64 1.78 35.39
C ALA A 266 7.30 0.51 35.98
N LYS A 267 7.11 -0.67 35.37
CA LYS A 267 7.63 -1.97 35.86
C LYS A 267 8.82 -2.51 35.07
N SER A 268 9.17 -1.88 33.94
CA SER A 268 10.26 -2.34 33.08
C SER A 268 11.63 -1.96 33.68
N LYS A 269 12.51 -2.95 33.89
CA LYS A 269 13.92 -2.75 34.30
C LYS A 269 14.85 -2.41 33.11
N VAL A 270 14.30 -2.19 31.92
CA VAL A 270 15.10 -1.85 30.71
C VAL A 270 15.65 -0.42 30.86
N PRO A 271 16.97 -0.18 30.65
CA PRO A 271 17.56 1.14 30.83
C PRO A 271 17.00 2.17 29.84
N ARG A 272 16.47 3.27 30.37
CA ARG A 272 16.06 4.52 29.68
C ARG A 272 14.92 4.40 28.65
N LEU A 273 13.72 4.07 29.12
CA LEU A 273 12.50 4.66 28.54
C LEU A 273 12.47 6.15 28.94
N THR A 274 12.54 7.08 27.98
CA THR A 274 12.42 8.52 28.27
C THR A 274 11.01 8.84 28.81
N SER A 275 10.87 9.89 29.62
CA SER A 275 9.59 10.29 30.23
C SER A 275 8.45 10.52 29.22
N ALA A 276 8.76 10.87 27.97
CA ALA A 276 7.81 11.05 26.88
C ALA A 276 7.22 9.72 26.35
N HIS A 277 8.01 8.64 26.33
CA HIS A 277 7.53 7.30 25.96
C HIS A 277 6.50 6.77 26.98
N ALA A 278 6.63 7.20 28.23
CA ALA A 278 5.77 6.75 29.31
C ALA A 278 4.36 7.35 29.29
N ALA A 279 3.96 8.19 28.33
CA ALA A 279 2.67 8.91 28.36
C ALA A 279 1.75 8.72 27.13
N LEU A 280 2.17 7.99 26.09
CA LEU A 280 1.50 7.92 24.78
C LEU A 280 1.29 9.33 24.19
N GLU A 281 2.35 10.16 24.21
CA GLU A 281 2.30 11.51 23.69
C GLU A 281 2.04 11.49 22.17
N PRO A 282 1.08 12.29 21.66
CA PRO A 282 0.73 12.29 20.24
C PRO A 282 1.90 12.46 19.29
N GLN A 283 2.90 13.24 19.69
CA GLN A 283 4.04 13.58 18.86
C GLN A 283 5.06 12.43 18.74
N SER A 284 4.98 11.41 19.61
CA SER A 284 5.90 10.26 19.63
C SER A 284 5.21 8.91 19.49
N THR A 285 3.90 8.91 19.21
CA THR A 285 3.08 7.70 19.15
C THR A 285 2.76 7.32 17.70
N VAL A 286 3.16 6.13 17.27
CA VAL A 286 2.85 5.58 15.95
C VAL A 286 1.53 4.80 16.00
N GLY A 287 0.59 5.13 15.12
CA GLY A 287 -0.62 4.34 14.92
C GLY A 287 -0.38 3.22 13.91
N LEU A 288 -0.60 1.96 14.30
CA LEU A 288 -0.54 0.81 13.39
C LEU A 288 -1.94 0.29 13.08
N LEU A 289 -2.23 -0.02 11.82
CA LEU A 289 -3.45 -0.73 11.42
C LEU A 289 -3.12 -2.19 11.12
N LEU A 290 -3.62 -3.10 11.95
CA LEU A 290 -3.36 -4.54 11.86
C LEU A 290 -4.51 -5.28 11.21
N MET A 291 -4.22 -6.33 10.44
CA MET A 291 -5.25 -7.23 9.93
C MET A 291 -5.88 -8.00 11.09
N ARG A 292 -7.19 -7.80 11.30
CA ARG A 292 -7.96 -8.53 12.32
C ARG A 292 -7.81 -10.06 12.18
N PRO A 293 -7.89 -10.68 11.00
CA PRO A 293 -7.73 -12.14 10.87
C PRO A 293 -6.44 -12.67 11.52
N GLN A 294 -5.30 -12.00 11.32
CA GLN A 294 -4.00 -12.43 11.87
C GLN A 294 -3.93 -12.29 13.40
N VAL A 295 -4.53 -11.25 13.97
CA VAL A 295 -4.59 -11.08 15.43
C VAL A 295 -5.53 -12.11 16.07
N VAL A 296 -6.66 -12.38 15.43
CA VAL A 296 -7.66 -13.36 15.90
C VAL A 296 -7.11 -14.78 15.86
N SER A 297 -6.40 -15.15 14.78
CA SER A 297 -5.74 -16.45 14.64
C SER A 297 -4.47 -16.60 15.48
N LYS A 298 -4.00 -15.52 16.12
CA LYS A 298 -2.72 -15.42 16.85
C LYS A 298 -1.47 -15.66 15.98
N THR A 299 -1.57 -15.40 14.68
CA THR A 299 -0.43 -15.42 13.76
C THR A 299 0.19 -14.02 13.69
N THR A 300 0.77 -13.54 14.80
CA THR A 300 1.18 -12.13 14.98
C THR A 300 2.68 -11.91 15.09
N ARG A 301 3.52 -12.94 14.90
CA ARG A 301 4.97 -12.83 15.19
C ARG A 301 5.66 -11.66 14.47
N HIS A 302 5.29 -11.41 13.21
CA HIS A 302 5.77 -10.28 12.43
C HIS A 302 5.31 -8.93 12.99
N TYR A 303 4.06 -8.82 13.45
CA TYR A 303 3.56 -7.65 14.17
C TYR A 303 4.28 -7.42 15.49
N ASP A 304 4.48 -8.47 16.28
CA ASP A 304 5.10 -8.40 17.60
C ASP A 304 6.52 -7.83 17.51
N ALA A 305 7.31 -8.32 16.55
CA ALA A 305 8.68 -7.85 16.33
C ALA A 305 8.71 -6.40 15.84
N LEU A 306 7.81 -6.00 14.94
CA LEU A 306 7.74 -4.62 14.47
C LEU A 306 7.32 -3.65 15.59
N ILE A 307 6.31 -4.02 16.40
CA ILE A 307 5.89 -3.21 17.56
C ILE A 307 7.08 -3.03 18.51
N ARG A 308 7.79 -4.11 18.84
CA ARG A 308 8.97 -4.05 19.71
C ARG A 308 10.12 -3.25 19.10
N ALA A 309 10.34 -3.32 17.78
CA ALA A 309 11.35 -2.52 17.10
C ALA A 309 11.04 -1.02 17.19
N ILE A 310 9.77 -0.63 17.01
CA ILE A 310 9.31 0.76 17.16
C ILE A 310 9.49 1.24 18.61
N GLU A 311 9.11 0.41 19.60
CA GLU A 311 9.29 0.72 21.02
C GLU A 311 10.77 0.86 21.40
N ALA A 312 11.64 -0.01 20.88
CA ALA A 312 13.09 0.01 21.11
C ALA A 312 13.75 1.30 20.57
N GLU A 313 13.17 1.90 19.52
CA GLU A 313 13.62 3.19 18.98
C GLU A 313 13.11 4.39 19.79
N GLY A 314 12.32 4.15 20.85
CA GLY A 314 11.82 5.16 21.78
C GLY A 314 10.45 5.72 21.42
N LEU A 315 9.78 5.20 20.39
CA LEU A 315 8.44 5.61 19.98
C LEU A 315 7.37 4.78 20.69
N SER A 316 6.23 5.38 21.03
CA SER A 316 5.08 4.62 21.54
C SER A 316 4.23 4.06 20.40
N VAL A 317 3.43 3.03 20.66
CA VAL A 317 2.60 2.40 19.63
C VAL A 317 1.14 2.30 20.06
N ILE A 318 0.20 2.56 19.13
CA ILE A 318 -1.20 2.17 19.24
C ILE A 318 -1.54 1.29 18.04
N SER A 319 -1.63 -0.02 18.25
CA SER A 319 -1.94 -1.00 17.19
C SER A 319 -3.43 -1.32 17.16
N ALA A 320 -4.17 -0.63 16.28
CA ALA A 320 -5.61 -0.81 16.12
C ALA A 320 -5.93 -1.93 15.11
N LEU A 321 -6.95 -2.73 15.40
CA LEU A 321 -7.49 -3.71 14.47
C LEU A 321 -8.25 -3.02 13.33
N SER A 322 -7.80 -3.25 12.11
CA SER A 322 -8.48 -2.84 10.88
C SER A 322 -9.75 -3.64 10.66
N THR A 323 -10.79 -2.98 10.14
CA THR A 323 -12.01 -3.65 9.66
C THR A 323 -11.86 -4.14 8.20
N LEU A 324 -10.66 -4.05 7.63
CA LEU A 324 -10.28 -4.33 6.24
C LEU A 324 -10.91 -3.38 5.22
N MET A 325 -12.23 -3.17 5.29
CA MET A 325 -12.99 -2.38 4.30
C MET A 325 -13.07 -0.90 4.65
N ASP A 326 -13.00 -0.53 5.93
CA ASP A 326 -13.12 0.87 6.33
C ASP A 326 -12.33 1.13 7.62
N ASN A 327 -11.13 1.70 7.48
CA ASN A 327 -10.26 1.96 8.62
C ASN A 327 -10.70 3.18 9.44
N ARG A 328 -11.68 3.98 8.97
CA ARG A 328 -12.11 5.20 9.65
C ARG A 328 -12.68 4.93 11.04
N GLU A 329 -13.40 3.82 11.23
CA GLU A 329 -13.94 3.45 12.55
C GLU A 329 -12.82 3.24 13.57
N ALA A 330 -11.80 2.44 13.22
CA ALA A 330 -10.66 2.16 14.09
C ALA A 330 -9.83 3.43 14.36
N VAL A 331 -9.55 4.22 13.30
CA VAL A 331 -8.78 5.46 13.41
C VAL A 331 -9.51 6.52 14.23
N THR A 332 -10.80 6.74 13.99
CA THR A 332 -11.60 7.69 14.78
C THR A 332 -11.61 7.27 16.26
N LYS A 333 -11.84 5.99 16.53
CA LYS A 333 -11.99 5.50 17.90
C LYS A 333 -10.69 5.56 18.71
N PHE A 334 -9.55 5.26 18.08
CA PHE A 334 -8.29 5.06 18.82
C PHE A 334 -7.23 6.13 18.54
N PHE A 335 -7.20 6.74 17.36
CA PHE A 335 -6.19 7.72 16.98
C PHE A 335 -6.69 9.17 17.02
N VAL A 336 -7.98 9.41 17.22
CA VAL A 336 -8.56 10.76 17.34
C VAL A 336 -9.10 10.98 18.75
N ASP A 337 -8.73 12.11 19.33
CA ASP A 337 -9.23 12.59 20.61
C ASP A 337 -10.58 13.27 20.44
N ASP A 338 -11.61 12.64 21.00
CA ASP A 338 -13.02 13.06 20.93
C ASP A 338 -13.45 13.86 22.17
N ASP A 339 -12.53 14.22 23.07
CA ASP A 339 -12.84 14.98 24.27
C ASP A 339 -13.28 16.42 23.92
N GLN A 340 -14.59 16.60 23.82
CA GLN A 340 -15.23 17.90 23.53
C GLN A 340 -15.09 18.92 24.67
N SER A 341 -14.53 18.54 25.82
CA SER A 341 -14.52 19.37 27.03
C SER A 341 -13.44 20.46 27.09
N LYS A 342 -12.45 20.46 26.18
CA LYS A 342 -11.29 21.36 26.23
C LYS A 342 -11.25 22.51 25.22
N VAL A 343 -12.28 22.67 24.37
CA VAL A 343 -12.36 23.85 23.51
C VAL A 343 -12.93 25.01 24.33
N GLN A 344 -12.05 25.77 24.99
CA GLN A 344 -12.38 27.09 25.51
C GLN A 344 -12.92 27.95 24.37
N ARG A 345 -14.23 28.18 24.33
CA ARG A 345 -14.82 29.21 23.47
C ARG A 345 -14.22 30.55 23.86
N PRO A 346 -13.61 31.31 22.94
CA PRO A 346 -13.29 32.70 23.20
C PRO A 346 -14.58 33.43 23.56
N LYS A 347 -14.60 34.13 24.70
CA LYS A 347 -15.70 35.02 25.05
C LYS A 347 -15.69 36.20 24.06
N SER A 348 -16.53 36.15 23.04
CA SER A 348 -16.78 37.30 22.16
C SER A 348 -17.61 38.33 22.92
N ASN A 349 -16.93 39.34 23.46
CA ASN A 349 -17.55 40.62 23.80
C ASN A 349 -17.55 41.53 22.56
N ALA A 350 -18.52 42.45 22.57
CA ALA A 350 -18.73 43.56 21.65
C ALA A 350 -19.61 43.28 20.41
N ARG A 351 -20.85 43.74 20.57
CA ARG A 351 -21.80 44.09 19.52
C ARG A 351 -21.25 45.24 18.68
N THR A 352 -21.33 45.12 17.36
CA THR A 352 -21.55 46.26 16.47
C THR A 352 -22.46 45.81 15.35
N LYS A 353 -23.64 46.44 15.30
CA LYS A 353 -24.54 46.42 14.15
C LYS A 353 -23.81 47.12 13.01
N ASP A 354 -23.89 46.59 11.79
CA ASP A 354 -24.29 47.46 10.68
C ASP A 354 -24.80 46.71 9.45
N GLN A 355 -25.39 47.51 8.57
CA GLN A 355 -26.53 47.24 7.72
C GLN A 355 -26.26 46.42 6.47
N ALA A 356 -27.35 45.88 5.94
CA ALA A 356 -27.46 45.02 4.79
C ALA A 356 -27.39 45.76 3.45
N SER A 357 -26.83 45.11 2.42
CA SER A 357 -27.20 45.34 1.03
C SER A 357 -27.54 44.00 0.36
N LYS A 358 -28.78 43.90 -0.13
CA LYS A 358 -29.36 42.76 -0.83
C LYS A 358 -28.94 42.76 -2.30
N THR A 359 -28.50 41.61 -2.80
CA THR A 359 -28.66 41.24 -4.22
C THR A 359 -28.92 39.73 -4.28
N GLU A 360 -30.08 39.36 -4.82
CA GLU A 360 -30.63 38.00 -4.84
C GLU A 360 -29.97 37.14 -5.92
N ASP A 361 -29.49 35.98 -5.50
CA ASP A 361 -29.09 34.85 -6.35
C ASP A 361 -30.27 33.86 -6.44
N ARG A 362 -30.63 33.42 -7.66
CA ARG A 362 -31.61 32.35 -7.92
C ARG A 362 -30.86 31.08 -8.31
N ARG A 363 -30.63 30.17 -7.36
CA ARG A 363 -30.36 28.75 -7.62
C ARG A 363 -31.14 27.84 -6.66
N PRO A 364 -31.50 26.61 -7.07
CA PRO A 364 -32.53 25.81 -6.41
C PRO A 364 -32.00 25.13 -5.14
N LYS A 365 -32.84 25.10 -4.11
CA LYS A 365 -32.61 24.40 -2.85
C LYS A 365 -32.73 22.87 -3.03
N THR A 366 -31.62 22.14 -2.90
CA THR A 366 -31.63 20.71 -2.55
C THR A 366 -31.00 20.55 -1.17
N GLY A 367 -31.81 20.06 -0.22
CA GLY A 367 -31.40 19.87 1.16
C GLY A 367 -30.58 18.59 1.32
N ALA A 368 -29.27 18.73 1.47
CA ALA A 368 -28.41 17.75 2.14
C ALA A 368 -27.72 18.49 3.30
N LYS A 369 -27.97 18.07 4.54
CA LYS A 369 -27.20 18.53 5.71
C LYS A 369 -25.79 17.94 5.62
N THR A 370 -24.91 18.55 4.83
CA THR A 370 -23.47 18.39 4.98
C THR A 370 -23.09 19.06 6.30
N THR A 371 -22.75 18.25 7.30
CA THR A 371 -22.00 18.76 8.45
C THR A 371 -20.59 19.07 7.95
N ASP A 372 -20.43 20.24 7.35
CA ASP A 372 -19.14 20.83 7.04
C ASP A 372 -18.44 21.15 8.36
N ARG A 373 -17.83 20.10 8.94
CA ARG A 373 -16.91 20.23 10.05
C ARG A 373 -15.55 20.38 9.41
N GLY A 374 -14.99 21.58 9.46
CA GLY A 374 -13.66 21.91 8.95
C GLY A 374 -12.53 20.98 9.45
N PRO A 375 -11.27 21.27 9.09
CA PRO A 375 -10.13 20.42 9.44
C PRO A 375 -10.15 20.06 10.93
N LEU A 376 -9.97 18.77 11.26
CA LEU A 376 -9.67 18.44 12.65
C LEU A 376 -8.32 19.08 12.92
N THR A 377 -8.27 20.05 13.84
CA THR A 377 -7.02 20.74 14.17
C THR A 377 -5.95 19.71 14.59
N ASN A 378 -4.68 20.06 14.37
CA ASN A 378 -3.51 19.23 14.68
C ASN A 378 -3.54 18.66 16.12
N ASP A 379 -4.24 19.33 17.02
CA ASP A 379 -4.38 19.02 18.45
C ASP A 379 -5.28 17.82 18.78
N ARG A 380 -6.02 17.26 17.82
CA ARG A 380 -6.94 16.13 18.08
C ARG A 380 -6.38 14.77 17.75
N SER A 381 -5.24 14.64 17.10
CA SER A 381 -4.70 13.31 16.82
C SER A 381 -3.88 12.82 18.01
N ARG A 382 -4.03 11.54 18.35
CA ARG A 382 -3.23 10.81 19.36
C ARG A 382 -1.98 10.15 18.79
N VAL A 383 -1.74 10.29 17.48
CA VAL A 383 -0.62 9.66 16.79
C VAL A 383 0.14 10.69 15.95
N SER A 384 1.42 10.45 15.73
CA SER A 384 2.29 11.30 14.94
C SER A 384 2.26 10.93 13.45
N GLN A 385 1.98 9.65 13.18
CA GLN A 385 1.89 9.04 11.87
C GLN A 385 1.07 7.75 11.92
N ILE A 386 0.53 7.33 10.77
CA ILE A 386 -0.21 6.08 10.60
C ILE A 386 0.58 5.16 9.67
N VAL A 387 0.76 3.91 10.09
CA VAL A 387 1.29 2.84 9.24
C VAL A 387 0.22 1.78 9.07
N SER A 388 -0.21 1.58 7.83
CA SER A 388 -1.04 0.44 7.46
C SER A 388 -0.16 -0.79 7.28
N LEU A 389 -0.53 -1.88 7.97
CA LEU A 389 0.05 -3.21 7.79
C LEU A 389 -0.98 -4.17 7.17
N THR A 390 -2.03 -3.62 6.55
CA THR A 390 -3.11 -4.41 5.95
C THR A 390 -2.81 -4.84 4.53
N GLY A 391 -1.99 -4.08 3.80
CA GLY A 391 -1.77 -4.29 2.37
C GLY A 391 -3.00 -4.00 1.50
N PHE A 392 -3.95 -3.19 2.00
CA PHE A 392 -5.18 -2.81 1.29
C PHE A 392 -5.42 -1.31 1.37
N SER A 393 -6.41 -0.84 0.60
CA SER A 393 -6.90 0.54 0.66
C SER A 393 -7.33 0.94 2.07
N PHE A 394 -7.20 2.24 2.38
CA PHE A 394 -7.65 2.80 3.64
C PHE A 394 -9.18 2.76 3.79
N VAL A 395 -9.91 3.02 2.70
CA VAL A 395 -11.37 2.83 2.59
C VAL A 395 -11.65 2.07 1.30
N GLY A 396 -12.15 0.86 1.43
CA GLY A 396 -12.40 -0.04 0.31
C GLY A 396 -11.74 -1.40 0.50
N GLY A 397 -12.28 -2.40 -0.19
CA GLY A 397 -11.70 -3.74 -0.25
C GLY A 397 -10.77 -3.91 -1.45
N PRO A 398 -10.19 -5.11 -1.62
CA PRO A 398 -9.30 -5.41 -2.74
C PRO A 398 -9.95 -5.21 -4.13
N ALA A 399 -11.28 -5.28 -4.22
CA ALA A 399 -12.04 -5.16 -5.48
C ALA A 399 -12.77 -3.81 -5.65
N MET A 400 -12.82 -2.96 -4.63
CA MET A 400 -13.45 -1.63 -4.69
C MET A 400 -12.72 -0.68 -3.75
N ASN A 401 -12.05 0.34 -4.28
CA ASN A 401 -11.41 1.41 -3.52
C ASN A 401 -12.25 2.68 -3.54
N ASP A 402 -12.36 3.35 -2.39
CA ASP A 402 -12.95 4.69 -2.25
C ASP A 402 -11.85 5.66 -1.79
N SER A 403 -10.94 5.93 -2.72
CA SER A 403 -9.76 6.75 -2.47
C SER A 403 -10.12 8.22 -2.20
N GLU A 404 -11.27 8.70 -2.68
CA GLU A 404 -11.76 10.04 -2.38
C GLU A 404 -12.14 10.16 -0.90
N ALA A 405 -12.94 9.21 -0.38
CA ALA A 405 -13.28 9.19 1.04
C ALA A 405 -12.06 8.94 1.94
N ALA A 406 -11.09 8.13 1.48
CA ALA A 406 -9.83 7.96 2.16
C ALA A 406 -9.04 9.28 2.23
N SER A 407 -8.86 9.96 1.09
CA SER A 407 -8.16 11.23 0.98
C SER A 407 -8.80 12.31 1.84
N GLU A 408 -10.13 12.46 1.80
CA GLU A 408 -10.85 13.43 2.63
C GLU A 408 -10.59 13.20 4.13
N PHE A 409 -10.70 11.95 4.58
CA PHE A 409 -10.50 11.61 5.98
C PHE A 409 -9.04 11.80 6.43
N LEU A 410 -8.08 11.33 5.64
CA LEU A 410 -6.66 11.43 5.94
C LEU A 410 -6.16 12.88 5.90
N ARG A 411 -6.63 13.70 4.94
CA ARG A 411 -6.36 15.15 4.89
C ARG A 411 -6.84 15.86 6.15
N ARG A 412 -8.03 15.51 6.64
CA ARG A 412 -8.57 16.08 7.89
C ARG A 412 -7.75 15.70 9.11
N LEU A 413 -7.17 14.50 9.14
CA LEU A 413 -6.31 14.06 10.24
C LEU A 413 -4.91 14.67 10.17
N ASN A 414 -4.44 14.99 8.96
CA ASN A 414 -3.15 15.61 8.66
C ASN A 414 -1.98 14.89 9.34
N ARG A 415 -1.87 13.59 9.05
CA ARG A 415 -0.81 12.70 9.53
C ARG A 415 -0.20 11.95 8.35
N PRO A 416 1.13 11.77 8.31
CA PRO A 416 1.75 10.91 7.32
C PRO A 416 1.11 9.52 7.34
N TYR A 417 0.75 9.02 6.16
CA TYR A 417 0.16 7.70 5.96
C TYR A 417 1.12 6.83 5.16
N ARG A 418 1.58 5.73 5.78
CA ARG A 418 2.53 4.78 5.20
C ARG A 418 1.87 3.42 5.05
N SER A 419 2.33 2.62 4.08
CA SER A 419 1.86 1.25 3.89
C SER A 419 3.04 0.29 3.84
N ALA A 420 3.28 -0.43 4.93
CA ALA A 420 4.33 -1.44 4.98
C ALA A 420 3.78 -2.82 4.60
N VAL A 421 4.64 -3.65 4.04
CA VAL A 421 4.28 -4.84 3.27
C VAL A 421 4.70 -6.11 4.01
N SER A 422 3.74 -7.03 4.18
CA SER A 422 3.98 -8.42 4.57
C SER A 422 3.85 -9.32 3.35
N LEU A 423 4.82 -10.21 3.15
CA LEU A 423 4.80 -11.21 2.08
C LEU A 423 3.83 -12.34 2.46
N ASP A 424 2.55 -12.13 2.16
CA ASP A 424 1.47 -13.04 2.54
C ASP A 424 1.05 -13.97 1.39
N THR A 425 1.31 -13.58 0.13
CA THR A 425 1.01 -14.37 -1.08
C THR A 425 2.28 -14.83 -1.81
N GLN A 426 3.45 -14.52 -1.24
CA GLN A 426 4.77 -14.92 -1.71
C GLN A 426 5.59 -15.33 -0.48
N THR A 427 6.43 -16.36 -0.62
CA THR A 427 7.33 -16.74 0.47
C THR A 427 8.51 -15.77 0.58
N ILE A 428 9.09 -15.66 1.77
CA ILE A 428 10.32 -14.87 1.98
C ILE A 428 11.43 -15.35 1.04
N ASP A 429 11.58 -16.65 0.87
CA ASP A 429 12.61 -17.26 0.04
C ASP A 429 12.41 -16.92 -1.45
N ALA A 430 11.19 -17.06 -1.96
CA ALA A 430 10.86 -16.67 -3.34
C ALA A 430 11.04 -15.17 -3.57
N TRP A 431 10.78 -14.32 -2.57
CA TRP A 431 11.05 -12.88 -2.67
C TRP A 431 12.54 -12.57 -2.70
N ARG A 432 13.36 -13.26 -1.90
CA ARG A 432 14.82 -13.11 -1.90
C ARG A 432 15.42 -13.48 -3.25
N GLU A 433 15.01 -14.60 -3.83
CA GLU A 433 15.49 -15.08 -5.14
C GLU A 433 14.96 -14.25 -6.32
N SER A 434 13.81 -13.58 -6.16
CA SER A 434 13.18 -12.80 -7.23
C SER A 434 13.97 -11.55 -7.62
N GLN A 435 14.27 -11.39 -8.90
CA GLN A 435 14.91 -10.19 -9.44
C GLN A 435 13.94 -8.99 -9.51
N THR A 436 12.65 -9.23 -9.71
CA THR A 436 11.64 -8.16 -9.73
C THR A 436 11.24 -7.76 -8.31
N GLY A 437 11.39 -8.67 -7.33
CA GLY A 437 10.93 -8.52 -5.96
C GLY A 437 9.51 -9.06 -5.78
N LEU A 438 8.53 -8.18 -5.59
CA LEU A 438 7.13 -8.61 -5.38
C LEU A 438 6.52 -9.24 -6.63
N ASN A 439 5.69 -10.27 -6.43
CA ASN A 439 4.86 -10.82 -7.50
C ASN A 439 3.78 -9.79 -7.97
N PRO A 440 3.23 -9.92 -9.20
CA PRO A 440 2.29 -8.95 -9.75
C PRO A 440 1.02 -8.76 -8.91
N VAL A 441 0.50 -9.83 -8.31
CA VAL A 441 -0.70 -9.79 -7.48
C VAL A 441 -0.46 -8.94 -6.22
N GLN A 442 0.65 -9.19 -5.53
CA GLN A 442 1.02 -8.48 -4.33
C GLN A 442 1.40 -7.03 -4.63
N ALA A 443 2.09 -6.77 -5.74
CA ALA A 443 2.40 -5.42 -6.20
C ALA A 443 1.13 -4.59 -6.47
N GLY A 444 0.14 -5.18 -7.16
CA GLY A 444 -1.14 -4.51 -7.41
C GLY A 444 -1.90 -4.20 -6.11
N MET A 445 -2.03 -5.20 -5.24
CA MET A 445 -2.84 -5.09 -4.02
C MET A 445 -2.20 -4.23 -2.94
N GLN A 446 -0.92 -4.45 -2.65
CA GLN A 446 -0.24 -3.88 -1.48
C GLN A 446 0.60 -2.64 -1.78
N ILE A 447 0.76 -2.27 -3.06
CA ILE A 447 1.53 -1.09 -3.48
C ILE A 447 0.65 -0.13 -4.26
N ALA A 448 0.17 -0.55 -5.44
CA ALA A 448 -0.53 0.36 -6.35
C ALA A 448 -1.81 0.92 -5.73
N ILE A 449 -2.63 0.09 -5.08
CA ILE A 449 -3.87 0.56 -4.42
C ILE A 449 -3.56 1.53 -3.26
N PRO A 450 -2.69 1.21 -2.28
CA PRO A 450 -2.33 2.17 -1.24
C PRO A 450 -1.70 3.47 -1.77
N GLU A 451 -0.94 3.43 -2.86
CA GLU A 451 -0.37 4.63 -3.47
C GLU A 451 -1.44 5.62 -3.94
N ILE A 452 -2.60 5.13 -4.43
CA ILE A 452 -3.75 5.96 -4.83
C ILE A 452 -4.37 6.65 -3.61
N ASP A 453 -4.36 6.01 -2.45
CA ASP A 453 -4.81 6.61 -1.18
C ASP A 453 -3.79 7.60 -0.59
N GLY A 454 -2.64 7.79 -1.26
CA GLY A 454 -1.56 8.65 -0.80
C GLY A 454 -0.57 7.96 0.14
N ALA A 455 -0.59 6.63 0.24
CA ALA A 455 0.40 5.91 1.05
C ALA A 455 1.81 6.03 0.46
N THR A 456 2.79 6.14 1.35
CA THR A 456 4.22 6.13 1.02
C THR A 456 4.95 4.95 1.67
N GLU A 457 6.21 4.77 1.27
CA GLU A 457 7.16 3.80 1.85
C GLU A 457 6.69 2.35 1.87
N PRO A 458 6.59 1.69 0.69
CA PRO A 458 6.26 0.27 0.59
C PRO A 458 7.39 -0.64 1.10
N PHE A 459 7.59 -0.65 2.42
CA PHE A 459 8.71 -1.30 3.08
C PHE A 459 8.38 -2.73 3.49
N ILE A 460 9.20 -3.71 3.09
CA ILE A 460 9.02 -5.12 3.45
C ILE A 460 9.49 -5.33 4.89
N TYR A 461 8.62 -5.82 5.78
CA TYR A 461 8.98 -6.06 7.20
C TYR A 461 8.83 -7.52 7.66
N GLY A 462 8.14 -8.36 6.90
CA GLY A 462 7.87 -9.74 7.28
C GLY A 462 7.21 -10.54 6.16
N GLY A 463 6.95 -11.81 6.42
CA GLY A 463 6.31 -12.70 5.46
C GLY A 463 6.33 -14.16 5.91
N ILE A 464 5.80 -15.05 5.07
CA ILE A 464 5.76 -16.48 5.37
C ILE A 464 7.04 -17.14 4.81
N PRO A 465 7.84 -17.87 5.61
CA PRO A 465 8.97 -18.63 5.09
C PRO A 465 8.48 -19.86 4.31
N ALA A 466 9.27 -20.42 3.39
CA ALA A 466 8.85 -21.52 2.52
C ALA A 466 8.36 -22.77 3.28
N SER A 467 8.97 -23.08 4.42
CA SER A 467 8.56 -24.17 5.32
C SER A 467 7.66 -23.71 6.48
N GLY A 468 7.27 -22.44 6.48
CA GLY A 468 6.48 -21.81 7.53
C GLY A 468 4.98 -22.01 7.39
N VAL A 469 4.28 -21.84 8.51
CA VAL A 469 2.81 -21.89 8.58
C VAL A 469 2.17 -20.58 9.03
N GLU A 470 3.00 -19.58 9.35
CA GLU A 470 2.57 -18.25 9.77
C GLU A 470 3.64 -17.21 9.39
N PRO A 471 3.26 -15.92 9.27
CA PRO A 471 4.21 -14.87 8.98
C PRO A 471 5.23 -14.69 10.12
N VAL A 472 6.48 -14.46 9.75
CA VAL A 472 7.59 -14.13 10.66
C VAL A 472 8.16 -12.77 10.28
N ALA A 473 8.79 -12.10 11.24
CA ALA A 473 9.48 -10.84 10.98
C ALA A 473 10.82 -11.05 10.28
N LEU A 474 11.16 -10.10 9.42
CA LEU A 474 12.51 -9.85 8.98
C LEU A 474 13.10 -8.82 9.95
N ASN A 475 13.77 -9.28 11.02
CA ASN A 475 14.13 -8.44 12.17
C ASN A 475 14.92 -7.17 11.77
N ASP A 476 15.94 -7.30 10.92
CA ASP A 476 16.75 -6.15 10.48
C ASP A 476 15.92 -5.12 9.72
N ARG A 477 14.95 -5.60 8.92
CA ARG A 477 13.99 -4.74 8.22
C ARG A 477 13.05 -4.03 9.20
N CYS A 478 12.53 -4.73 10.22
CA CYS A 478 11.71 -4.11 11.27
C CYS A 478 12.46 -2.98 11.99
N VAL A 479 13.72 -3.21 12.37
CA VAL A 479 14.56 -2.20 13.04
C VAL A 479 14.82 -1.01 12.12
N ARG A 480 15.19 -1.26 10.86
CA ARG A 480 15.43 -0.20 9.88
C ARG A 480 14.17 0.65 9.65
N PHE A 481 13.01 0.01 9.50
CA PHE A 481 11.76 0.71 9.34
C PHE A 481 11.39 1.54 10.58
N ALA A 482 11.57 0.99 11.79
CA ALA A 482 11.37 1.74 13.03
C ALA A 482 12.24 3.02 13.12
N ARG A 483 13.51 2.93 12.70
CA ARG A 483 14.41 4.09 12.63
C ARG A 483 13.97 5.13 11.61
N ARG A 484 13.47 4.70 10.44
CA ARG A 484 12.86 5.60 9.45
C ARG A 484 11.66 6.34 10.04
N LEU A 485 10.76 5.63 10.70
CA LEU A 485 9.60 6.23 11.39
C LEU A 485 10.04 7.26 12.44
N LYS A 486 11.12 6.99 13.18
CA LYS A 486 11.72 7.91 14.16
C LYS A 486 12.29 9.17 13.50
N ARG A 487 13.01 9.05 12.38
CA ARG A 487 13.51 10.22 11.64
C ARG A 487 12.37 11.10 11.14
N TRP A 488 11.29 10.50 10.62
CA TRP A 488 10.08 11.24 10.25
C TRP A 488 9.41 11.95 11.43
N ASN A 489 9.36 11.32 12.61
CA ASN A 489 8.87 11.98 13.81
C ASN A 489 9.76 13.17 14.21
N ARG A 490 11.08 13.03 14.11
CA ARG A 490 12.02 14.12 14.40
C ARG A 490 11.76 15.36 13.55
N LEU A 491 11.50 15.21 12.24
CA LEU A 491 11.17 16.33 11.33
C LEU A 491 9.95 17.13 11.79
N ARG A 492 9.06 16.51 12.55
CA ARG A 492 7.83 17.13 13.02
C ARG A 492 7.98 17.76 14.41
N THR A 493 8.82 17.18 15.27
CA THR A 493 8.90 17.56 16.69
C THR A 493 10.09 18.42 17.04
N ALA A 494 11.17 18.34 16.27
CA ALA A 494 12.37 19.13 16.52
C ALA A 494 12.12 20.61 16.18
N PRO A 495 12.78 21.55 16.89
CA PRO A 495 12.81 22.95 16.48
C PRO A 495 13.35 23.08 15.05
N ARG A 496 12.66 23.86 14.20
CA ARG A 496 13.02 24.01 12.78
C ARG A 496 14.47 24.49 12.58
N GLY A 497 14.97 25.36 13.47
CA GLY A 497 16.34 25.86 13.43
C GLY A 497 17.41 24.79 13.66
N GLU A 498 17.06 23.65 14.29
CA GLU A 498 18.00 22.54 14.55
C GLU A 498 17.99 21.48 13.45
N LEU A 499 17.02 21.52 12.52
CA LEU A 499 16.88 20.52 11.48
C LEU A 499 17.92 20.70 10.38
N LYS A 500 18.63 19.62 10.05
CA LYS A 500 19.58 19.58 8.95
C LYS A 500 18.95 19.01 7.69
N LEU A 501 18.92 19.78 6.62
CA LEU A 501 18.30 19.38 5.36
C LEU A 501 19.36 19.24 4.27
N ALA A 502 19.29 18.18 3.46
CA ALA A 502 20.13 18.02 2.29
C ALA A 502 19.28 18.15 1.01
N LEU A 503 19.48 19.22 0.24
CA LEU A 503 18.81 19.46 -1.04
C LEU A 503 19.75 18.98 -2.16
N ILE A 504 19.31 17.96 -2.90
CA ILE A 504 20.16 17.23 -3.84
C ILE A 504 19.78 17.62 -5.26
N LEU A 505 20.77 18.10 -6.01
CA LEU A 505 20.65 18.49 -7.41
C LEU A 505 21.18 17.39 -8.33
N PHE A 506 20.62 17.37 -9.53
CA PHE A 506 21.00 16.43 -10.58
C PHE A 506 21.64 17.13 -11.77
N CYS A 507 22.21 16.32 -12.64
CA CYS A 507 22.61 16.71 -13.99
C CYS A 507 21.67 16.00 -14.97
N PHE A 508 20.77 16.75 -15.62
CA PHE A 508 19.84 16.18 -16.60
C PHE A 508 20.04 16.77 -18.01
N PRO A 509 20.20 15.95 -19.06
CA PRO A 509 20.24 14.48 -19.06
C PRO A 509 21.47 13.91 -18.31
N PRO A 510 21.40 12.69 -17.74
CA PRO A 510 22.54 12.09 -17.04
C PRO A 510 23.79 12.06 -17.92
N ASN A 511 24.94 12.42 -17.35
CA ASN A 511 26.25 12.51 -18.02
C ASN A 511 26.36 13.53 -19.17
N LYS A 512 25.30 14.28 -19.51
CA LYS A 512 25.29 15.26 -20.63
C LYS A 512 24.78 16.64 -20.24
N GLY A 513 23.94 16.72 -19.21
CA GLY A 513 23.33 17.95 -18.72
C GLY A 513 24.25 18.75 -17.82
N ASN A 514 23.91 20.03 -17.64
CA ASN A 514 24.60 20.90 -16.69
C ASN A 514 24.14 20.59 -15.25
N ILE A 515 24.98 20.89 -14.26
CA ILE A 515 24.61 20.80 -12.86
C ILE A 515 23.43 21.75 -12.58
N GLY A 516 22.40 21.24 -11.93
CA GLY A 516 21.20 22.02 -11.63
C GLY A 516 20.29 22.18 -12.83
N THR A 517 20.20 21.17 -13.70
CA THR A 517 19.13 21.06 -14.70
C THR A 517 18.18 19.94 -14.32
N ALA A 518 16.88 20.17 -14.53
CA ALA A 518 15.83 19.18 -14.37
C ALA A 518 14.79 19.38 -15.46
N ALA A 519 14.02 18.33 -15.76
CA ALA A 519 12.96 18.39 -16.77
C ALA A 519 11.98 19.53 -16.44
N ASP A 520 11.89 20.52 -17.33
CA ASP A 520 10.89 21.58 -17.26
C ASP A 520 10.90 22.40 -15.95
N LEU A 521 12.04 22.47 -15.26
CA LEU A 521 12.20 23.20 -14.00
C LEU A 521 13.44 24.08 -14.03
N ASP A 522 13.27 25.37 -13.72
CA ASP A 522 14.38 26.28 -13.48
C ASP A 522 14.92 26.10 -12.05
N VAL A 523 15.94 25.27 -11.91
CA VAL A 523 16.37 24.72 -10.61
C VAL A 523 16.93 25.78 -9.68
N PHE A 524 17.81 26.68 -10.15
CA PHE A 524 18.48 27.66 -9.27
C PHE A 524 17.51 28.70 -8.70
N PRO A 525 16.62 29.34 -9.49
CA PRO A 525 15.57 30.20 -8.96
C PRO A 525 14.60 29.46 -8.03
N SER A 526 14.15 28.27 -8.42
CA SER A 526 13.25 27.45 -7.58
C SER A 526 13.89 27.08 -6.24
N LEU A 527 15.18 26.75 -6.26
CA LEU A 527 15.97 26.44 -5.08
C LEU A 527 16.15 27.69 -4.21
N TRP A 528 16.49 28.83 -4.81
CA TRP A 528 16.64 30.11 -4.10
C TRP A 528 15.34 30.54 -3.41
N ASP A 529 14.19 30.42 -4.09
CA ASP A 529 12.86 30.66 -3.51
C ASP A 529 12.56 29.70 -2.35
N THR A 530 12.92 28.42 -2.51
CA THR A 530 12.78 27.41 -1.46
C THR A 530 13.62 27.76 -0.23
N LEU A 531 14.87 28.19 -0.42
CA LEU A 531 15.76 28.59 0.67
C LEU A 531 15.23 29.83 1.41
N ASN A 532 14.72 30.83 0.68
CA ASN A 532 14.06 31.99 1.28
C ASN A 532 12.83 31.59 2.11
N LYS A 533 12.01 30.67 1.59
CA LYS A 533 10.86 30.15 2.31
C LYS A 533 11.27 29.41 3.59
N LEU A 534 12.29 28.55 3.52
CA LEU A 534 12.84 27.86 4.68
C LEU A 534 13.34 28.84 5.75
N LYS A 535 14.08 29.89 5.35
CA LYS A 535 14.54 30.94 6.27
C LYS A 535 13.36 31.64 6.94
N ALA A 536 12.35 32.05 6.17
CA ALA A 536 11.15 32.71 6.69
C ALA A 536 10.35 31.81 7.65
N GLU A 537 10.42 30.49 7.47
CA GLU A 537 9.79 29.50 8.33
C GLU A 537 10.60 29.11 9.57
N GLY A 538 11.80 29.68 9.75
CA GLY A 538 12.64 29.52 10.94
C GLY A 538 13.68 28.40 10.87
N TYR A 539 13.98 27.88 9.67
CA TYR A 539 15.13 27.01 9.46
C TYR A 539 16.42 27.84 9.47
N ALA A 540 17.50 27.27 10.01
CA ALA A 540 18.80 27.93 10.02
C ALA A 540 19.48 27.77 8.64
N VAL A 541 19.36 28.80 7.80
CA VAL A 541 19.92 28.79 6.44
C VAL A 541 20.43 30.17 6.03
N ASP A 542 21.64 30.16 5.45
CA ASP A 542 22.33 31.35 4.95
C ASP A 542 22.05 31.52 3.46
N VAL A 543 20.92 32.15 3.14
CA VAL A 543 20.46 32.31 1.74
C VAL A 543 21.35 33.32 0.99
N PRO A 544 21.93 32.97 -0.17
CA PRO A 544 22.62 33.91 -1.04
C PRO A 544 21.71 35.02 -1.57
N GLU A 545 22.30 36.13 -2.00
CA GLU A 545 21.59 37.35 -2.39
C GLU A 545 20.70 37.14 -3.63
N THR A 546 21.17 36.35 -4.60
CA THR A 546 20.43 36.04 -5.84
C THR A 546 20.65 34.58 -6.25
N PRO A 547 19.79 34.03 -7.15
CA PRO A 547 20.00 32.70 -7.74
C PRO A 547 21.35 32.55 -8.45
N GLU A 548 21.85 33.62 -9.08
CA GLU A 548 23.14 33.63 -9.79
C GLU A 548 24.31 33.50 -8.80
N VAL A 549 24.28 34.22 -7.68
CA VAL A 549 25.30 34.10 -6.63
C VAL A 549 25.28 32.69 -6.03
N LEU A 550 24.10 32.10 -5.84
CA LEU A 550 23.98 30.70 -5.42
C LEU A 550 24.65 29.75 -6.42
N ARG A 551 24.40 29.94 -7.71
CA ARG A 551 25.01 29.15 -8.78
C ARG A 551 26.53 29.31 -8.83
N GLU A 552 27.05 30.53 -8.73
CA GLU A 552 28.48 30.82 -8.72
C GLU A 552 29.19 30.17 -7.53
N LYS A 553 28.58 30.22 -6.33
CA LYS A 553 29.13 29.56 -5.14
C LYS A 553 29.13 28.03 -5.26
N LEU A 554 28.12 27.45 -5.91
CA LEU A 554 28.01 25.99 -6.06
C LEU A 554 28.90 25.43 -7.17
N ILE A 555 28.92 26.06 -8.36
CA ILE A 555 29.64 25.54 -9.54
C ILE A 555 31.09 26.05 -9.56
N GLY A 556 31.31 27.30 -9.15
CA GLY A 556 32.66 27.87 -9.02
C GLY A 556 33.27 27.49 -7.68
N GLY A 557 33.17 28.36 -6.68
CA GLY A 557 33.72 28.11 -5.35
C GLY A 557 35.19 27.67 -5.39
N ASN A 558 35.49 26.52 -4.78
CA ASN A 558 36.84 25.91 -4.80
C ASN A 558 37.02 24.81 -5.87
N ALA A 559 36.13 24.70 -6.85
CA ALA A 559 36.07 23.60 -7.82
C ALA A 559 37.40 23.39 -8.57
N GLU A 560 38.03 24.48 -9.03
CA GLU A 560 39.31 24.45 -9.75
C GLU A 560 40.46 23.87 -8.91
N ASN A 561 40.47 24.12 -7.60
CA ASN A 561 41.50 23.60 -6.69
C ASN A 561 41.51 22.07 -6.61
N PHE A 562 40.39 21.43 -6.95
CA PHE A 562 40.20 19.99 -6.87
C PHE A 562 39.94 19.34 -8.23
N ALA A 563 40.08 20.10 -9.34
CA ALA A 563 39.69 19.67 -10.68
C ALA A 563 38.27 19.05 -10.71
N SER A 564 37.37 19.63 -9.93
CA SER A 564 35.98 19.17 -9.74
C SER A 564 35.04 20.03 -10.59
N PRO A 565 33.90 19.50 -11.08
CA PRO A 565 32.89 20.30 -11.78
C PRO A 565 32.08 21.23 -10.88
N ALA A 566 32.17 21.09 -9.56
CA ALA A 566 31.49 21.91 -8.58
C ALA A 566 32.31 22.05 -7.29
N ASN A 567 31.91 23.02 -6.45
CA ASN A 567 32.49 23.27 -5.14
C ASN A 567 32.50 21.99 -4.30
N VAL A 568 33.63 21.71 -3.67
CA VAL A 568 33.83 20.59 -2.76
C VAL A 568 33.54 21.05 -1.34
N ALA A 569 32.46 20.54 -0.76
CA ALA A 569 32.06 20.82 0.62
C ALA A 569 32.79 19.93 1.64
N TYR A 570 33.12 18.70 1.25
CA TYR A 570 33.76 17.74 2.15
C TYR A 570 34.71 16.81 1.38
N ARG A 571 35.82 16.46 2.02
CA ARG A 571 36.80 15.47 1.55
C ARG A 571 36.78 14.30 2.51
N MET A 572 36.28 13.17 2.05
CA MET A 572 36.23 11.95 2.85
C MET A 572 37.46 11.11 2.53
N ASN A 573 38.35 10.96 3.50
CA ASN A 573 39.50 10.06 3.35
C ASN A 573 39.02 8.60 3.23
N VAL A 574 39.76 7.77 2.48
CA VAL A 574 39.45 6.35 2.29
C VAL A 574 39.28 5.57 3.60
N ASP A 575 40.09 5.86 4.63
CA ASP A 575 39.97 5.19 5.93
C ASP A 575 38.67 5.54 6.65
N GLU A 576 38.26 6.82 6.57
CA GLU A 576 36.96 7.26 7.06
C GLU A 576 35.82 6.58 6.29
N TYR A 577 35.91 6.57 4.96
CA TYR A 577 34.93 5.94 4.08
C TYR A 577 34.77 4.45 4.39
N ARG A 578 35.87 3.70 4.52
CA ARG A 578 35.86 2.27 4.90
C ARG A 578 35.27 2.01 6.28
N ARG A 579 35.50 2.92 7.23
CA ARG A 579 34.93 2.81 8.57
C ARG A 579 33.42 3.08 8.60
N LEU A 580 32.94 4.02 7.80
CA LEU A 580 31.54 4.46 7.82
C LEU A 580 30.64 3.69 6.85
N CYS A 581 31.18 3.18 5.74
CA CYS A 581 30.44 2.45 4.72
C CYS A 581 30.60 0.92 4.93
N PRO A 582 29.54 0.18 5.30
CA PRO A 582 29.65 -1.25 5.52
C PRO A 582 29.70 -2.07 4.21
N TYR A 583 29.44 -1.44 3.05
CA TYR A 583 29.32 -2.12 1.75
C TYR A 583 30.51 -1.88 0.84
N VAL A 584 31.67 -1.42 1.36
CA VAL A 584 32.84 -1.09 0.52
C VAL A 584 33.32 -2.29 -0.28
N ASN A 585 33.34 -3.49 0.31
CA ASN A 585 33.81 -4.70 -0.39
C ASN A 585 32.99 -5.00 -1.66
N ASP A 586 31.67 -4.82 -1.60
CA ASP A 586 30.79 -5.03 -2.76
C ASP A 586 31.08 -4.04 -3.89
N ILE A 587 31.48 -2.81 -3.53
CA ILE A 587 31.86 -1.77 -4.48
C ILE A 587 33.27 -2.05 -5.04
N GLU A 588 34.21 -2.47 -4.20
CA GLU A 588 35.58 -2.77 -4.62
C GLU A 588 35.65 -3.93 -5.61
N ASN A 589 34.73 -4.90 -5.51
CA ASN A 589 34.61 -5.99 -6.48
C ASN A 589 34.26 -5.50 -7.90
N GLU A 590 33.55 -4.38 -8.03
CA GLU A 590 33.13 -3.82 -9.32
C GLU A 590 34.07 -2.70 -9.80
N TRP A 591 34.48 -1.81 -8.88
CA TRP A 591 35.16 -0.55 -9.18
C TRP A 591 36.64 -0.51 -8.78
N GLY A 592 37.17 -1.60 -8.22
CA GLY A 592 38.53 -1.65 -7.67
C GLY A 592 38.65 -0.93 -6.33
N GLY A 593 39.87 -0.71 -5.84
CA GLY A 593 40.07 -0.10 -4.52
C GLY A 593 39.62 1.37 -4.43
N ALA A 594 39.06 1.76 -3.28
CA ALA A 594 38.79 3.17 -2.98
C ALA A 594 40.08 4.02 -3.00
N PRO A 595 40.05 5.29 -3.45
CA PRO A 595 38.87 6.12 -3.74
C PRO A 595 38.29 5.94 -5.16
N GLY A 596 38.87 5.06 -5.99
CA GLY A 596 38.53 4.97 -7.41
C GLY A 596 38.95 6.23 -8.19
N THR A 597 38.36 6.44 -9.38
CA THR A 597 38.67 7.58 -10.25
C THR A 597 37.59 8.67 -10.26
N VAL A 598 36.33 8.30 -10.03
CA VAL A 598 35.19 9.23 -10.10
C VAL A 598 35.00 9.96 -8.77
N ASN A 599 34.92 11.29 -8.82
CA ASN A 599 34.83 12.18 -7.64
C ASN A 599 35.95 11.90 -6.63
N SER A 600 37.19 11.81 -7.10
CA SER A 600 38.37 11.55 -6.27
C SER A 600 39.43 12.61 -6.51
N PHE A 601 40.22 12.91 -5.47
CA PHE A 601 41.41 13.77 -5.58
C PHE A 601 42.49 13.27 -4.61
N GLY A 602 43.58 12.76 -5.16
CA GLY A 602 44.59 12.07 -4.36
C GLY A 602 44.01 10.85 -3.66
N SER A 603 44.07 10.81 -2.32
CA SER A 603 43.53 9.74 -1.48
C SER A 603 42.10 9.96 -1.00
N ASP A 604 41.43 11.02 -1.45
CA ASP A 604 40.15 11.44 -0.88
C ASP A 604 39.01 11.31 -1.90
N LEU A 605 37.83 11.00 -1.37
CA LEU A 605 36.54 11.05 -2.05
C LEU A 605 35.94 12.45 -1.88
N LEU A 606 35.58 13.09 -2.99
CA LEU A 606 35.07 14.45 -3.03
C LEU A 606 33.54 14.46 -2.91
N ILE A 607 33.03 15.16 -1.91
CA ILE A 607 31.60 15.45 -1.77
C ILE A 607 31.35 16.85 -2.31
N GLN A 608 30.75 16.91 -3.50
CA GLN A 608 30.41 18.16 -4.17
C GLN A 608 29.12 18.75 -3.59
N GLY A 609 29.17 20.03 -3.25
CA GLY A 609 28.04 20.74 -2.68
C GLY A 609 28.44 22.04 -1.99
N LEU A 610 27.47 22.67 -1.33
CA LEU A 610 27.59 23.93 -0.62
C LEU A 610 26.82 23.85 0.70
N GLN A 611 27.49 24.16 1.82
CA GLN A 611 26.86 24.24 3.13
C GLN A 611 26.38 25.66 3.42
N LEU A 612 25.10 25.83 3.77
CA LEU A 612 24.45 27.10 4.09
C LEU A 612 23.71 26.96 5.43
N GLY A 613 24.38 27.26 6.55
CA GLY A 613 23.84 26.99 7.88
C GLY A 613 23.59 25.49 8.11
N ASN A 614 22.36 25.11 8.42
CA ASN A 614 21.92 23.70 8.55
C ASN A 614 21.39 23.11 7.24
N VAL A 615 21.45 23.84 6.13
CA VAL A 615 21.03 23.35 4.81
C VAL A 615 22.25 23.05 3.94
N PHE A 616 22.36 21.81 3.49
CA PHE A 616 23.38 21.37 2.54
C PHE A 616 22.78 21.28 1.13
N ILE A 617 23.41 21.88 0.14
CA ILE A 617 23.05 21.73 -1.27
C ILE A 617 24.09 20.79 -1.90
N GLY A 618 23.70 19.56 -2.19
CA GLY A 618 24.58 18.55 -2.74
C GLY A 618 24.42 18.38 -4.24
N VAL A 619 25.51 18.11 -4.95
CA VAL A 619 25.46 17.66 -6.34
C VAL A 619 25.57 16.15 -6.35
N GLN A 620 24.52 15.46 -6.81
CA GLN A 620 24.54 14.00 -6.88
C GLN A 620 25.61 13.56 -7.90
N PRO A 621 26.50 12.63 -7.52
CA PRO A 621 27.46 12.06 -8.47
C PRO A 621 26.76 11.36 -9.62
N THR A 622 27.47 11.21 -10.73
CA THR A 622 26.97 10.49 -11.92
C THR A 622 26.81 8.99 -11.64
N PHE A 623 26.17 8.26 -12.56
CA PHE A 623 26.01 6.81 -12.43
C PHE A 623 27.34 6.04 -12.46
N GLY A 624 28.37 6.60 -13.12
CA GLY A 624 29.60 5.88 -13.49
C GLY A 624 29.44 4.95 -14.70
N TYR A 625 28.21 4.57 -15.07
CA TYR A 625 27.90 3.79 -16.27
C TYR A 625 27.46 4.69 -17.43
N GLU A 626 27.86 4.33 -18.65
CA GLU A 626 27.38 4.97 -19.88
C GLU A 626 26.12 4.27 -20.42
N GLY A 627 25.16 5.05 -20.93
CA GLY A 627 23.95 4.54 -21.59
C GLY A 627 22.64 4.88 -20.88
N ASP A 628 21.58 4.11 -21.18
CA ASP A 628 20.22 4.31 -20.67
C ASP A 628 20.09 3.86 -19.19
N PRO A 629 19.73 4.75 -18.24
CA PRO A 629 19.53 4.42 -16.83
C PRO A 629 18.52 3.29 -16.59
N MET A 630 17.51 3.13 -17.45
CA MET A 630 16.53 2.05 -17.32
C MET A 630 17.17 0.67 -17.49
N ARG A 631 18.23 0.56 -18.30
CA ARG A 631 18.99 -0.69 -18.43
C ARG A 631 19.74 -1.03 -17.16
N LEU A 632 20.24 -0.04 -16.43
CA LEU A 632 20.92 -0.25 -15.15
C LEU A 632 19.97 -0.83 -14.10
N MET A 633 18.71 -0.36 -14.08
CA MET A 633 17.68 -0.93 -13.19
C MET A 633 17.39 -2.41 -13.50
N MET A 634 17.51 -2.81 -14.77
CA MET A 634 17.31 -4.20 -15.21
C MET A 634 18.59 -5.04 -15.14
N ALA A 635 19.72 -4.45 -14.77
CA ALA A 635 20.99 -5.16 -14.68
C ALA A 635 20.98 -6.17 -13.53
N ARG A 636 21.54 -7.35 -13.77
CA ARG A 636 21.64 -8.43 -12.77
C ARG A 636 22.75 -8.19 -11.75
N SER A 637 23.69 -7.33 -12.09
CA SER A 637 24.86 -6.98 -11.30
C SER A 637 25.21 -5.51 -11.54
N GLY A 638 26.04 -4.98 -10.67
CA GLY A 638 26.47 -3.59 -10.70
C GLY A 638 26.38 -2.98 -9.30
N ALA A 639 27.36 -2.13 -9.01
CA ALA A 639 27.41 -1.33 -7.81
C ALA A 639 27.51 0.16 -8.16
N PRO A 640 27.08 1.08 -7.29
CA PRO A 640 27.47 2.48 -7.40
C PRO A 640 28.98 2.60 -7.22
N HIS A 641 29.63 3.53 -7.92
CA HIS A 641 31.05 3.81 -7.70
C HIS A 641 31.28 4.44 -6.31
N HIS A 642 32.55 4.45 -5.84
CA HIS A 642 32.89 4.93 -4.49
C HIS A 642 32.40 6.35 -4.20
N GLY A 643 32.60 7.30 -5.13
CA GLY A 643 32.11 8.68 -4.98
C GLY A 643 30.60 8.78 -4.73
N PHE A 644 29.79 7.97 -5.42
CA PHE A 644 28.33 7.94 -5.23
C PHE A 644 27.97 7.41 -3.84
N MET A 645 28.63 6.34 -3.38
CA MET A 645 28.39 5.80 -2.05
C MET A 645 28.91 6.72 -0.94
N ALA A 646 30.05 7.36 -1.14
CA ALA A 646 30.63 8.32 -0.22
C ALA A 646 29.72 9.52 -0.02
N PHE A 647 29.06 9.99 -1.08
CA PHE A 647 28.07 11.06 -1.01
C PHE A 647 26.92 10.72 -0.05
N TYR A 648 26.26 9.58 -0.22
CA TYR A 648 25.17 9.18 0.70
C TYR A 648 25.67 8.78 2.10
N THR A 649 26.89 8.27 2.21
CA THR A 649 27.54 8.02 3.50
C THR A 649 27.79 9.33 4.25
N TYR A 650 28.24 10.37 3.55
CA TYR A 650 28.39 11.71 4.11
C TYR A 650 27.04 12.25 4.62
N LEU A 651 25.99 12.19 3.79
CA LEU A 651 24.66 12.67 4.19
C LEU A 651 24.14 11.97 5.46
N THR A 652 24.36 10.66 5.56
CA THR A 652 23.79 9.84 6.65
C THR A 652 24.64 9.81 7.91
N LYS A 653 25.98 9.88 7.81
CA LYS A 653 26.91 9.62 8.93
C LYS A 653 27.77 10.81 9.34
N VAL A 654 28.03 11.75 8.43
CA VAL A 654 28.92 12.90 8.69
C VAL A 654 28.09 14.17 8.85
N LEU A 655 27.29 14.52 7.84
CA LEU A 655 26.33 15.61 7.94
C LEU A 655 25.25 15.30 8.99
N ASP A 656 24.86 14.02 9.06
CA ASP A 656 23.73 13.50 9.82
C ASP A 656 22.45 14.30 9.50
N ALA A 657 22.10 14.31 8.21
CA ALA A 657 20.92 15.00 7.72
C ALA A 657 19.65 14.41 8.35
N ASP A 658 18.70 15.27 8.69
CA ASP A 658 17.37 14.86 9.18
C ASP A 658 16.46 14.42 8.03
N ALA A 659 16.62 15.03 6.86
CA ALA A 659 15.93 14.67 5.62
C ALA A 659 16.77 14.97 4.38
N VAL A 660 16.46 14.26 3.30
CA VAL A 660 16.92 14.58 1.96
C VAL A 660 15.76 15.04 1.10
N VAL A 661 15.98 16.10 0.34
CA VAL A 661 15.05 16.65 -0.65
C VAL A 661 15.74 16.58 -2.00
N HIS A 662 15.31 15.66 -2.85
CA HIS A 662 15.78 15.62 -4.23
C HIS A 662 14.98 16.63 -5.06
N VAL A 663 15.69 17.50 -5.80
CA VAL A 663 15.10 18.64 -6.50
C VAL A 663 15.10 18.39 -7.99
N GLY A 664 13.91 18.18 -8.56
CA GLY A 664 13.72 17.91 -9.98
C GLY A 664 13.53 16.43 -10.30
N THR A 665 13.23 16.16 -11.56
CA THR A 665 12.93 14.81 -12.08
C THR A 665 14.23 14.09 -12.51
N HIS A 666 14.27 12.75 -12.41
CA HIS A 666 15.34 11.86 -12.90
C HIS A 666 16.63 11.78 -12.06
N GLY A 667 16.53 11.63 -10.74
CA GLY A 667 17.73 11.34 -9.94
C GLY A 667 18.25 9.93 -10.17
N ALA A 668 19.54 9.73 -9.89
CA ALA A 668 20.21 8.49 -10.23
C ALA A 668 19.96 7.35 -9.25
N MET A 669 19.64 7.67 -7.99
CA MET A 669 19.59 6.71 -6.90
C MET A 669 18.51 5.65 -7.09
N GLU A 670 17.31 6.03 -7.55
CA GLU A 670 16.20 5.11 -7.76
C GLU A 670 16.44 4.08 -8.88
N PHE A 671 17.35 4.37 -9.81
CA PHE A 671 17.71 3.47 -10.92
C PHE A 671 18.90 2.56 -10.61
N MET A 672 19.56 2.72 -9.45
CA MET A 672 20.68 1.88 -9.05
C MET A 672 20.26 0.40 -8.93
N PRO A 673 21.17 -0.57 -9.19
CA PRO A 673 20.81 -1.99 -9.29
C PRO A 673 20.10 -2.55 -8.05
N GLY A 674 19.16 -3.49 -8.28
CA GLY A 674 18.36 -4.13 -7.24
C GLY A 674 16.91 -4.38 -7.68
N LYS A 675 16.09 -4.94 -6.79
CA LYS A 675 14.70 -5.35 -7.07
C LYS A 675 13.83 -4.18 -7.53
N GLN A 676 13.00 -4.39 -8.56
CA GLN A 676 12.10 -3.35 -9.11
C GLN A 676 11.13 -2.79 -8.08
N ILE A 677 10.64 -3.64 -7.17
CA ILE A 677 9.67 -3.28 -6.14
C ILE A 677 9.81 -4.18 -4.92
N GLY A 678 9.56 -3.66 -3.72
CA GLY A 678 9.73 -4.43 -2.48
C GLY A 678 11.19 -4.75 -2.22
N LEU A 679 12.00 -3.70 -2.01
CA LEU A 679 13.44 -3.80 -1.87
C LEU A 679 13.88 -4.66 -0.67
N SER A 680 14.99 -5.37 -0.85
CA SER A 680 15.77 -6.01 0.21
C SER A 680 16.95 -5.12 0.65
N ASP A 681 17.64 -5.55 1.69
CA ASP A 681 18.91 -5.01 2.18
C ASP A 681 20.08 -5.18 1.20
N GLU A 682 19.92 -5.99 0.15
CA GLU A 682 20.87 -6.12 -0.96
C GLU A 682 20.67 -5.06 -2.06
N CYS A 683 19.52 -4.38 -2.08
CA CYS A 683 19.22 -3.40 -3.12
C CYS A 683 19.98 -2.09 -2.86
N TRP A 684 20.71 -1.59 -3.86
CA TRP A 684 21.47 -0.35 -3.71
C TRP A 684 20.63 0.87 -3.33
N PRO A 685 19.44 1.10 -3.92
CA PRO A 685 18.60 2.22 -3.50
C PRO A 685 18.22 2.16 -2.00
N ASP A 686 17.96 0.96 -1.46
CA ASP A 686 17.75 0.76 -0.02
C ASP A 686 19.01 1.12 0.75
N ARG A 687 20.17 0.54 0.40
CA ARG A 687 21.46 0.81 1.07
C ARG A 687 21.85 2.29 1.07
N LEU A 688 21.70 2.98 -0.05
CA LEU A 688 22.08 4.37 -0.27
C LEU A 688 21.24 5.33 0.57
N ILE A 689 19.91 5.25 0.48
CA ILE A 689 19.03 6.17 1.21
C ILE A 689 19.02 5.89 2.71
N GLY A 690 19.41 4.70 3.13
CA GLY A 690 19.60 4.43 4.55
C GLY A 690 18.26 4.46 5.29
N GLU A 691 18.27 5.22 6.37
CA GLU A 691 17.12 5.50 7.22
C GLU A 691 16.53 6.90 6.94
N LEU A 692 17.07 7.64 5.96
CA LEU A 692 16.68 9.02 5.70
C LEU A 692 15.24 9.11 5.15
N PRO A 693 14.43 10.04 5.70
CA PRO A 693 13.27 10.59 5.01
C PRO A 693 13.68 11.17 3.66
N ASN A 694 13.00 10.73 2.60
CA ASN A 694 13.28 11.15 1.23
C ASN A 694 12.06 11.88 0.66
N ILE A 695 12.20 13.18 0.41
CA ILE A 695 11.21 14.03 -0.23
C ILE A 695 11.69 14.31 -1.64
N TYR A 696 10.77 14.32 -2.62
CA TYR A 696 11.14 14.46 -4.02
C TYR A 696 10.22 15.45 -4.72
N ILE A 697 10.81 16.52 -5.28
CA ILE A 697 10.08 17.49 -6.10
C ILE A 697 10.07 16.97 -7.53
N TYR A 698 8.92 16.52 -8.01
CA TYR A 698 8.80 15.73 -9.25
C TYR A 698 7.79 16.35 -10.22
N SER A 699 8.01 16.22 -11.53
CA SER A 699 7.09 16.78 -12.52
C SER A 699 5.74 16.05 -12.53
N VAL A 700 4.65 16.80 -12.62
CA VAL A 700 3.29 16.24 -12.71
C VAL A 700 3.05 15.41 -13.98
N ASN A 701 3.79 15.68 -15.06
CA ASN A 701 3.63 14.98 -16.34
C ASN A 701 4.42 13.65 -16.42
N ASN A 702 5.22 13.28 -15.41
CA ASN A 702 6.00 12.05 -15.38
C ASN A 702 5.63 11.11 -14.20
N PRO A 703 4.37 10.62 -14.14
CA PRO A 703 3.92 9.76 -13.04
C PRO A 703 4.58 8.37 -13.06
N SER A 704 5.00 7.88 -14.23
CA SER A 704 5.64 6.57 -14.38
C SER A 704 6.97 6.50 -13.63
N GLU A 705 7.85 7.49 -13.82
CA GLU A 705 9.13 7.52 -13.13
C GLU A 705 9.00 8.00 -11.68
N GLY A 706 8.05 8.91 -11.40
CA GLY A 706 7.71 9.24 -10.02
C GLY A 706 7.32 7.99 -9.23
N SER A 707 6.57 7.06 -9.83
CA SER A 707 6.24 5.78 -9.20
C SER A 707 7.47 4.91 -8.92
N ILE A 708 8.49 4.95 -9.79
CA ILE A 708 9.78 4.27 -9.57
C ILE A 708 10.46 4.88 -8.34
N ALA A 709 10.54 6.21 -8.23
CA ALA A 709 11.12 6.88 -7.06
C ALA A 709 10.37 6.51 -5.76
N LYS A 710 9.03 6.50 -5.75
CA LYS A 710 8.24 6.07 -4.58
C LYS A 710 8.59 4.65 -4.13
N ARG A 711 8.72 3.73 -5.09
CA ARG A 711 8.88 2.28 -4.84
C ARG A 711 10.32 1.85 -4.58
N ARG A 712 11.30 2.59 -5.13
CA ARG A 712 12.73 2.25 -5.05
C ARG A 712 13.56 3.17 -4.16
N SER A 713 13.14 4.39 -3.87
CA SER A 713 13.88 5.29 -2.97
C SER A 713 13.07 5.76 -1.76
N TYR A 714 11.89 5.15 -1.54
CA TYR A 714 10.97 5.48 -0.46
C TYR A 714 10.53 6.96 -0.47
N ALA A 715 10.46 7.54 -1.67
CA ALA A 715 10.22 8.95 -1.87
C ALA A 715 8.77 9.35 -1.55
N GLU A 716 8.63 10.49 -0.87
CA GLU A 716 7.38 11.25 -0.80
C GLU A 716 7.41 12.33 -1.88
N LEU A 717 6.58 12.17 -2.91
CA LEU A 717 6.56 13.06 -4.07
C LEU A 717 5.72 14.31 -3.80
N ILE A 718 6.27 15.46 -4.16
CA ILE A 718 5.58 16.75 -4.24
C ILE A 718 5.63 17.18 -5.70
N SER A 719 4.47 17.28 -6.34
CA SER A 719 4.39 17.60 -7.77
C SER A 719 4.62 19.08 -8.05
N TYR A 720 5.36 19.40 -9.11
CA TYR A 720 5.37 20.73 -9.73
C TYR A 720 4.71 20.71 -11.12
N LEU A 721 4.20 21.87 -11.54
CA LEU A 721 3.56 22.05 -12.84
C LEU A 721 4.63 22.27 -13.92
N THR A 722 4.42 21.70 -15.10
CA THR A 722 5.22 22.04 -16.29
C THR A 722 5.03 23.51 -16.67
N PRO A 723 5.95 24.11 -17.43
CA PRO A 723 5.77 25.44 -18.00
C PRO A 723 4.43 25.56 -18.73
N PRO A 724 3.79 26.74 -18.69
CA PRO A 724 2.60 27.00 -19.48
C PRO A 724 2.93 26.76 -20.96
N ILE A 725 2.12 25.94 -21.62
CA ILE A 725 2.31 25.61 -23.02
C ILE A 725 1.78 26.78 -23.86
N GLU A 726 2.60 27.25 -24.80
CA GLU A 726 2.22 28.25 -25.79
C GLU A 726 2.12 27.62 -27.18
N ASN A 727 1.32 28.24 -28.06
CA ASN A 727 1.35 27.88 -29.46
C ASN A 727 2.71 28.27 -30.05
N ALA A 728 3.43 27.33 -30.65
CA ALA A 728 4.73 27.59 -31.27
C ALA A 728 4.70 28.69 -32.35
N GLY A 729 3.51 28.98 -32.89
CA GLY A 729 3.31 29.97 -33.92
C GLY A 729 4.01 29.61 -35.24
N LEU A 730 4.03 30.57 -36.16
CA LEU A 730 4.85 30.47 -37.36
C LEU A 730 5.97 31.50 -37.25
N TYR A 731 7.19 31.10 -37.60
CA TYR A 731 8.37 31.94 -37.52
C TYR A 731 9.16 31.90 -38.82
N ARG A 732 9.85 33.00 -39.14
CA ARG A 732 10.69 33.13 -40.33
C ARG A 732 9.91 32.73 -41.60
N GLY A 733 10.48 31.87 -42.44
CA GLY A 733 9.86 31.44 -43.70
C GLY A 733 8.52 30.74 -43.54
N LEU A 734 8.22 30.12 -42.39
CA LEU A 734 6.89 29.54 -42.14
C LEU A 734 5.79 30.62 -42.14
N SER A 735 6.09 31.82 -41.63
CA SER A 735 5.14 32.95 -41.67
C SER A 735 4.96 33.46 -43.09
N THR A 736 6.06 33.59 -43.85
CA THR A 736 6.02 34.00 -45.25
C THR A 736 5.23 33.03 -46.10
N LEU A 737 5.42 31.72 -45.91
CA LEU A 737 4.67 30.68 -46.60
C LEU A 737 3.17 30.76 -46.29
N ARG A 738 2.77 31.01 -45.02
CA ARG A 738 1.37 31.26 -44.68
C ARG A 738 0.82 32.46 -45.42
N ASP A 739 1.55 33.57 -45.46
CA ASP A 739 1.10 34.80 -46.11
C ASP A 739 0.93 34.58 -47.62
N LEU A 740 1.88 33.88 -48.26
CA LEU A 740 1.75 33.44 -49.65
C LEU A 740 0.53 32.54 -49.89
N LEU A 741 0.27 31.58 -49.02
CA LEU A 741 -0.92 30.72 -49.07
C LEU A 741 -2.22 31.52 -48.90
N MET A 742 -2.23 32.52 -48.03
CA MET A 742 -3.38 33.41 -47.85
C MET A 742 -3.61 34.27 -49.09
N SER A 743 -2.56 34.86 -49.66
CA SER A 743 -2.62 35.61 -50.91
C SER A 743 -3.09 34.74 -52.07
N TYR A 744 -2.59 33.51 -52.19
CA TYR A 744 -3.02 32.56 -53.22
C TYR A 744 -4.53 32.25 -53.13
N ARG A 745 -5.06 32.07 -51.92
CA ARG A 745 -6.50 31.84 -51.69
C ARG A 745 -7.37 33.05 -52.03
N GLN A 746 -6.83 34.26 -51.86
CA GLN A 746 -7.55 35.52 -52.12
C GLN A 746 -7.40 36.02 -53.56
N ALA A 747 -6.43 35.51 -54.32
CA ALA A 747 -6.21 35.90 -55.70
C ALA A 747 -7.42 35.54 -56.58
N ASN A 748 -7.88 36.52 -57.35
CA ASN A 748 -9.05 36.41 -58.24
C ASN A 748 -8.68 36.19 -59.72
N ASN A 749 -7.40 36.28 -60.05
CA ASN A 749 -6.85 36.10 -61.39
C ASN A 749 -6.02 34.81 -61.46
N ASP A 750 -6.21 34.02 -62.52
CA ASP A 750 -5.56 32.72 -62.67
C ASP A 750 -4.04 32.86 -62.90
N ALA A 751 -3.58 33.89 -63.63
CA ALA A 751 -2.14 34.13 -63.83
C ALA A 751 -1.40 34.51 -62.54
N GLU A 752 -2.07 35.24 -61.63
CA GLU A 752 -1.52 35.60 -60.32
C GLU A 752 -1.44 34.38 -59.41
N ARG A 753 -2.45 33.50 -59.47
CA ARG A 753 -2.43 32.22 -58.75
C ARG A 753 -1.27 31.34 -59.20
N GLU A 754 -1.01 31.19 -60.49
CA GLU A 754 0.11 30.38 -60.98
C GLU A 754 1.45 30.86 -60.42
N HIS A 755 1.71 32.17 -60.47
CA HIS A 755 2.96 32.73 -59.91
C HIS A 755 3.08 32.54 -58.39
N LEU A 756 1.98 32.77 -57.65
CA LEU A 756 1.95 32.54 -56.20
C LEU A 756 2.13 31.05 -55.87
N PHE A 757 1.62 30.15 -56.70
CA PHE A 757 1.80 28.71 -56.53
C PHE A 757 3.27 28.29 -56.68
N ASP A 758 3.95 28.75 -57.74
CA ASP A 758 5.38 28.47 -57.93
C ASP A 758 6.22 29.00 -56.76
N SER A 759 5.88 30.20 -56.26
CA SER A 759 6.52 30.78 -55.08
C SER A 759 6.26 29.97 -53.80
N ILE A 760 5.04 29.43 -53.63
CA ILE A 760 4.68 28.54 -52.52
C ILE A 760 5.47 27.22 -52.61
N GLU A 761 5.62 26.65 -53.82
CA GLU A 761 6.41 25.42 -54.02
C GLU A 761 7.88 25.64 -53.68
N GLU A 762 8.47 26.75 -54.14
CA GLU A 762 9.86 27.10 -53.86
C GLU A 762 10.09 27.27 -52.36
N TRP A 763 9.28 28.08 -51.68
CA TRP A 763 9.36 28.26 -50.22
C TRP A 763 9.10 26.96 -49.46
N SER A 764 8.19 26.11 -49.93
CA SER A 764 7.94 24.81 -49.32
C SER A 764 9.17 23.89 -49.41
N ARG A 765 9.87 23.89 -50.56
CA ARG A 765 11.12 23.14 -50.74
C ARG A 765 12.24 23.70 -49.85
N GLU A 766 12.41 25.02 -49.80
CA GLU A 766 13.43 25.67 -48.95
C GLU A 766 13.21 25.38 -47.46
N LEU A 767 11.95 25.32 -47.02
CA LEU A 767 11.59 25.01 -45.64
C LEU A 767 11.58 23.50 -45.33
N ASN A 768 12.02 22.66 -46.28
CA ASN A 768 12.05 21.21 -46.20
C ASN A 768 10.68 20.60 -45.84
N PHE A 769 9.59 21.24 -46.26
CA PHE A 769 8.32 20.54 -46.26
C PHE A 769 8.44 19.37 -47.26
N PRO A 770 8.05 18.14 -46.87
CA PRO A 770 8.02 17.04 -47.82
C PRO A 770 7.20 17.50 -49.02
N ALA A 771 7.80 17.41 -50.21
CA ALA A 771 7.13 17.84 -51.45
C ALA A 771 5.70 17.30 -51.42
N PRO A 772 4.67 18.15 -51.62
CA PRO A 772 3.31 17.66 -51.62
C PRO A 772 3.25 16.50 -52.60
N VAL A 773 2.59 15.40 -52.22
CA VAL A 773 2.12 14.42 -53.19
C VAL A 773 1.09 15.18 -54.02
N ILE A 774 1.56 15.89 -55.05
CA ILE A 774 0.72 16.54 -56.04
C ILE A 774 0.13 15.39 -56.84
N ALA A 775 -1.00 14.87 -56.38
CA ALA A 775 -1.88 14.06 -57.20
C ALA A 775 -2.46 15.01 -58.26
N ASN A 776 -1.75 15.10 -59.39
CA ASN A 776 -2.13 15.77 -60.64
C ASN A 776 -2.50 17.26 -60.57
N ARG A 777 -1.82 18.05 -61.39
CA ARG A 777 -2.18 19.44 -61.74
C ARG A 777 -3.61 19.62 -62.29
N ASP A 778 -4.33 18.53 -62.58
CA ASP A 778 -5.67 18.53 -63.19
C ASP A 778 -6.85 18.48 -62.19
N MET A 779 -6.62 18.45 -60.87
CA MET A 779 -7.70 18.31 -59.87
C MET A 779 -7.92 19.52 -58.95
N VAL A 780 -7.62 20.75 -59.41
CA VAL A 780 -8.18 21.95 -58.77
C VAL A 780 -9.49 22.34 -59.46
N SER A 781 -10.50 21.47 -59.35
CA SER A 781 -11.89 21.87 -59.58
C SER A 781 -12.46 22.41 -58.27
N ARG A 782 -13.02 23.62 -58.33
CA ARG A 782 -13.80 24.30 -57.28
C ARG A 782 -14.80 23.37 -56.58
N THR A 783 -14.39 22.71 -55.51
CA THR A 783 -15.27 22.18 -54.44
C THR A 783 -14.38 21.36 -53.52
N ASP A 784 -13.95 21.96 -52.41
CA ASP A 784 -13.77 21.26 -51.13
C ASP A 784 -13.59 22.33 -50.05
N VAL A 785 -14.73 22.93 -49.71
CA VAL A 785 -14.92 23.63 -48.44
C VAL A 785 -14.97 22.53 -47.38
N LEU A 786 -13.89 22.33 -46.62
CA LEU A 786 -13.96 21.55 -45.38
C LEU A 786 -14.74 22.37 -44.34
N PRO A 787 -15.69 21.76 -43.62
CA PRO A 787 -16.49 22.46 -42.61
C PRO A 787 -15.66 22.81 -41.37
N SER A 788 -16.08 23.92 -40.75
CA SER A 788 -15.52 24.65 -39.60
C SER A 788 -15.05 23.83 -38.40
#